data_AF-A0A9D0XYA8-F1
#
_entry.id   AF-A0A9D0XYA8-F1
#
_cell.length_a   1.000
_cell.length_b   1.000
_cell.length_c   1.000
_cell.angle_alpha   90.00
_cell.angle_beta   90.00
_cell.angle_gamma   90.00
#
_symmetry.space_group_name_H-M   'P 1'
#
loop_
_entity.id
_entity.type
_entity.pdbx_description
1 polymer ?
#
loop_
_entity_poly.entity_id
_entity_poly.type
_entity_poly.pdbx_seq_one_letter_code
_entity_poly.pdbx_strand_id
1 'polypeptide(L)'
;MLTDKCEDLITNSGTIGILLCVFAGLFGFNFVFQYATFKKNDQAFSEFSQSLSQVEKEIGASLDYEIPENLDMMTISALLNHSLQCLNEKNIRLKSELERNERLSENINEFYRQMRTLRDSDLIFDFFEYDITSSVFVFISGMITALADDETELTEITGQDLFKDYRFSISFEDFSGYVEKSISEDKDLYFECSVTGKENRIHWLKFWGRPSKDKTRITGTISDITSEVHMRDLEKERAIHDNISGFYNRNALAEMAGKAMAECAEGEFVVFAYVGLTGYQDFQERFGMVAGNSYIRVCAEVFKKFLNDKIIPLRWWGSDFLFIVKGVRSLRVFRREAIAILNKLEKYIGEVDGIAVTFPTALGYAASGIHGSSPAELLEYASFAEHEVLREVAKSPNEFNRERFEDAHKASLRRTFIKDIIDRNQLSVVFQPIVSLKTGELFGFEALSRPMNPLYSSITELIDDAEASGHYVILEKRMVYNALDTYMERDPKYKDHYLFINTAPYATLDEKDYNDIRDRYFGHMKVVFEVIERNRMEPEEINIRKSIVTKAGAKFALDDFGSGYSNHLALLALEPDIIKIDRELVRKIDDDLRKQHMLEDIISYARYRGTRVLAEGVETQGELETLCRMGVDYAQGYFTGEPSATLSDPDPRAIRIIKSISHKNQIDMRQVYIIIEKSLAFVNEKLAKNLSITTFLMMKLGKRLGFDGDKIIGLIITSIFRDIGMLYPGCEEEQGSGNDISTHTVFSYLIFKEFSPYPEYARMLLYHHRKYHSDSVRGNNGIINNITIPDEAYLLYLAGTVAEVIMESDSANIGQKVASRIGENGFKPEYREAFEALCQDGILSMITSGEYRDDLLSYIKSIKISKAETESLIRTFIYAISFRSPFNFSHPRVMESTVNLLGRMTKQNWNLLEKVRTAALLYNLGMLTMNRETFEKEHSPDELHDLLHGSMVNINRILEEAELMDIVAMFKGAIGEKAVNGKHSLMGKDIISGSNMLNIADIFASLMERRCSQYDISCMEILEELKSLAKTENLYFPMIELMEDYIEDIEARIKAIQAEFIKQYDNVISGFEKLKQVLISDNGSLS
;
A
#
# COMPACT_ATOMS: atom_id res chain seq x y z
N MET A 1 29.79 21.91 -41.24
CA MET A 1 31.14 22.18 -40.70
C MET A 1 31.61 23.50 -41.30
N LEU A 2 32.22 24.33 -40.45
CA LEU A 2 32.89 25.60 -40.78
C LEU A 2 31.99 26.83 -40.91
N THR A 3 31.74 27.40 -39.73
CA THR A 3 31.65 28.81 -39.38
C THR A 3 32.54 29.74 -40.20
N ASP A 4 32.04 30.96 -40.41
CA ASP A 4 32.79 32.21 -40.56
C ASP A 4 33.93 32.21 -41.58
N LYS A 5 33.57 32.55 -42.83
CA LYS A 5 34.41 33.29 -43.80
C LYS A 5 33.67 33.36 -45.14
N CYS A 6 32.77 34.33 -45.33
CA CYS A 6 32.33 34.72 -46.68
C CYS A 6 31.50 36.02 -46.73
N GLU A 7 31.85 37.05 -45.94
CA GLU A 7 31.27 38.40 -46.13
C GLU A 7 32.11 39.32 -47.04
N ASP A 8 33.24 38.87 -47.60
CA ASP A 8 34.17 39.74 -48.34
C ASP A 8 34.35 39.44 -49.86
N LEU A 9 33.43 38.71 -50.51
CA LEU A 9 33.67 38.21 -51.89
C LEU A 9 32.71 38.66 -52.99
N ILE A 10 31.89 39.70 -52.77
CA ILE A 10 30.99 40.28 -53.80
C ILE A 10 31.29 41.76 -54.09
N THR A 11 32.55 42.19 -53.97
CA THR A 11 33.00 43.49 -54.51
C THR A 11 34.08 43.36 -55.58
N ASN A 12 34.37 42.15 -56.05
CA ASN A 12 35.44 41.92 -57.03
C ASN A 12 34.89 41.39 -58.37
N SER A 13 35.09 42.15 -59.45
CA SER A 13 34.52 41.95 -60.79
C SER A 13 34.98 40.69 -61.54
N GLY A 14 35.81 39.83 -60.94
CA GLY A 14 36.24 38.54 -61.49
C GLY A 14 35.23 37.40 -61.34
N THR A 15 34.33 37.47 -60.36
CA THR A 15 33.43 36.35 -60.00
C THR A 15 32.25 36.17 -60.96
N ILE A 16 31.87 37.22 -61.70
CA ILE A 16 30.77 37.19 -62.69
C ILE A 16 31.19 36.44 -63.97
N GLY A 17 32.47 36.47 -64.34
CA GLY A 17 32.99 35.76 -65.52
C GLY A 17 32.93 34.24 -65.39
N ILE A 18 33.10 33.72 -64.17
CA ILE A 18 33.09 32.27 -63.91
C ILE A 18 31.66 31.71 -63.98
N LEU A 19 30.66 32.48 -63.54
CA LEU A 19 29.25 32.05 -63.61
C LEU A 19 28.72 31.95 -65.06
N LEU A 20 29.16 32.82 -65.96
CA LEU A 20 28.78 32.76 -67.38
C LEU A 20 29.35 31.53 -68.11
N CYS A 21 30.55 31.07 -67.74
CA CYS A 21 31.13 29.84 -68.28
C CYS A 21 30.40 28.57 -67.79
N VAL A 22 29.87 28.58 -66.56
CA VAL A 22 29.10 27.45 -66.02
C VAL A 22 27.72 27.34 -66.70
N PHE A 23 27.07 28.46 -67.02
CA PHE A 23 25.79 28.45 -67.75
C PHE A 23 25.92 28.02 -69.23
N ALA A 24 27.03 28.34 -69.90
CA ALA A 24 27.30 27.86 -71.27
C ALA A 24 27.55 26.34 -71.31
N GLY A 25 28.18 25.76 -70.27
CA GLY A 25 28.38 24.32 -70.15
C GLY A 25 27.09 23.51 -69.94
N LEU A 26 26.12 24.07 -69.21
CA LEU A 26 24.83 23.40 -68.93
C LEU A 26 23.89 23.37 -70.14
N PHE A 27 23.93 24.37 -71.02
CA PHE A 27 23.11 24.40 -72.25
C PHE A 27 23.63 23.44 -73.34
N GLY A 28 24.95 23.25 -73.42
CA GLY A 28 25.56 22.30 -74.37
C GLY A 28 25.25 20.83 -74.05
N PHE A 29 25.08 20.48 -72.77
CA PHE A 29 24.83 19.10 -72.35
C PHE A 29 23.37 18.65 -72.63
N ASN A 30 22.41 19.58 -72.58
CA ASN A 30 20.99 19.28 -72.82
C ASN A 30 20.66 19.06 -74.31
N PHE A 31 21.35 19.77 -75.21
CA PHE A 31 21.18 19.61 -76.67
C PHE A 31 21.69 18.25 -77.19
N VAL A 32 22.78 17.74 -76.62
CA VAL A 32 23.36 16.43 -76.99
C VAL A 32 22.47 15.26 -76.53
N PHE A 33 21.76 15.42 -75.41
CA PHE A 33 20.83 14.40 -74.89
C PHE A 33 19.55 14.28 -75.73
N GLN A 34 18.97 15.39 -76.20
CA GLN A 34 17.78 15.34 -77.07
C GLN A 34 18.08 14.83 -78.49
N TYR A 35 19.26 15.11 -79.05
CA TYR A 35 19.68 14.58 -80.34
C TYR A 35 19.93 13.05 -80.34
N ALA A 36 20.45 12.51 -79.22
CA ALA A 36 20.66 11.07 -79.05
C ALA A 36 19.35 10.26 -78.94
N THR A 37 18.25 10.88 -78.49
CA THR A 37 16.96 10.21 -78.29
C THR A 37 16.14 10.14 -79.60
N PHE A 38 16.26 11.14 -80.47
CA PHE A 38 15.60 11.18 -81.79
C PHE A 38 16.21 10.18 -82.79
N LYS A 39 17.53 9.95 -82.72
CA LYS A 39 18.25 9.01 -83.61
C LYS A 39 17.99 7.53 -83.29
N LYS A 40 17.49 7.21 -82.09
CA LYS A 40 17.19 5.84 -81.64
C LYS A 40 15.81 5.34 -82.10
N ASN A 41 14.87 6.23 -82.42
CA ASN A 41 13.51 5.89 -82.88
C ASN A 41 13.40 5.72 -84.41
N ASP A 42 14.27 6.36 -85.19
CA ASP A 42 14.28 6.27 -86.65
C ASP A 42 14.84 4.93 -87.16
N GLN A 43 15.75 4.33 -86.37
CA GLN A 43 16.34 3.02 -86.66
C GLN A 43 15.34 1.86 -86.46
N ALA A 44 14.40 1.99 -85.51
CA ALA A 44 13.35 1.00 -85.25
C ALA A 44 12.25 0.97 -86.33
N PHE A 45 11.96 2.10 -86.99
CA PHE A 45 10.96 2.19 -88.07
C PHE A 45 11.47 1.62 -89.40
N SER A 46 12.79 1.71 -89.63
CA SER A 46 13.47 1.11 -90.79
C SER A 46 13.52 -0.42 -90.69
N GLU A 47 13.79 -0.97 -89.50
CA GLU A 47 13.78 -2.43 -89.23
C GLU A 47 12.37 -3.05 -89.37
N PHE A 48 11.31 -2.29 -89.08
CA PHE A 48 9.91 -2.71 -89.26
C PHE A 48 9.48 -2.75 -90.75
N SER A 49 9.90 -1.77 -91.55
CA SER A 49 9.64 -1.73 -93.00
C SER A 49 10.38 -2.87 -93.75
N GLN A 50 11.58 -3.23 -93.28
CA GLN A 50 12.37 -4.32 -93.83
C GLN A 50 11.78 -5.70 -93.52
N SER A 51 11.14 -5.85 -92.35
CA SER A 51 10.40 -7.07 -91.96
C SER A 51 9.11 -7.27 -92.77
N LEU A 52 8.46 -6.18 -93.20
CA LEU A 52 7.26 -6.21 -94.06
C LEU A 52 7.56 -6.65 -95.50
N SER A 53 8.71 -6.28 -96.06
CA SER A 53 9.16 -6.72 -97.39
C SER A 53 9.56 -8.21 -97.43
N GLN A 54 9.91 -8.80 -96.29
CA GLN A 54 10.30 -10.21 -96.18
C GLN A 54 9.06 -11.14 -96.14
N VAL A 55 7.91 -10.66 -95.66
CA VAL A 55 6.62 -11.36 -95.65
C VAL A 55 5.97 -11.39 -97.05
N GLU A 56 6.20 -10.38 -97.90
CA GLU A 56 5.71 -10.33 -99.30
C GLU A 56 6.40 -11.34 -100.23
N LYS A 57 7.54 -11.94 -99.84
CA LYS A 57 8.28 -12.92 -100.66
C LYS A 57 7.92 -14.38 -100.37
N GLU A 58 7.29 -14.68 -99.24
CA GLU A 58 6.99 -16.06 -98.80
C GLU A 58 5.55 -16.53 -99.10
N ILE A 59 4.63 -15.65 -99.49
CA ILE A 59 3.19 -15.99 -99.64
C ILE A 59 2.74 -16.25 -101.09
N GLY A 60 3.57 -16.04 -102.11
CA GLY A 60 3.43 -16.70 -103.42
C GLY A 60 2.04 -16.66 -104.10
N ALA A 61 1.30 -15.55 -104.02
CA ALA A 61 0.07 -15.36 -104.79
C ALA A 61 -0.17 -13.86 -105.06
N SER A 62 0.04 -13.41 -106.31
CA SER A 62 -0.48 -12.12 -106.77
C SER A 62 -1.96 -12.28 -107.06
N LEU A 63 -2.80 -11.40 -106.54
CA LEU A 63 -4.20 -11.31 -106.95
C LEU A 63 -4.39 -10.00 -107.71
N ASP A 64 -4.55 -10.18 -109.01
CA ASP A 64 -5.04 -9.21 -109.98
C ASP A 64 -6.33 -8.58 -109.47
N TYR A 65 -6.31 -7.29 -109.19
CA TYR A 65 -7.48 -6.43 -109.35
C TYR A 65 -7.00 -5.06 -109.83
N GLU A 66 -7.43 -4.69 -111.03
CA GLU A 66 -7.22 -3.36 -111.60
C GLU A 66 -7.80 -2.29 -110.67
N ILE A 67 -6.94 -1.32 -110.39
CA ILE A 67 -7.11 -0.19 -109.50
C ILE A 67 -8.00 0.85 -110.18
N PRO A 68 -9.15 1.27 -109.61
CA PRO A 68 -9.75 2.56 -109.94
C PRO A 68 -8.92 3.68 -109.29
N GLU A 69 -8.51 4.67 -110.07
CA GLU A 69 -7.48 5.71 -109.82
C GLU A 69 -7.65 6.64 -108.60
N ASN A 70 -8.51 6.37 -107.61
CA ASN A 70 -8.50 7.03 -106.31
C ASN A 70 -9.35 6.22 -105.31
N LEU A 71 -8.72 5.49 -104.39
CA LEU A 71 -9.43 4.77 -103.32
C LEU A 71 -8.99 5.24 -101.92
N ASP A 72 -10.02 5.49 -101.12
CA ASP A 72 -10.05 6.15 -99.82
C ASP A 72 -9.66 5.21 -98.65
N MET A 73 -9.04 5.76 -97.60
CA MET A 73 -8.37 5.01 -96.51
C MET A 73 -9.34 4.14 -95.66
N MET A 74 -10.66 4.38 -95.75
CA MET A 74 -11.68 3.61 -95.03
C MET A 74 -12.01 2.24 -95.64
N THR A 75 -11.86 2.06 -96.96
CA THR A 75 -12.25 0.80 -97.63
C THR A 75 -11.21 -0.30 -97.43
N ILE A 76 -9.93 0.09 -97.25
CA ILE A 76 -8.79 -0.81 -97.01
C ILE A 76 -8.83 -1.39 -95.58
N SER A 77 -9.27 -0.61 -94.58
CA SER A 77 -9.36 -1.03 -93.18
C SER A 77 -10.47 -2.07 -92.93
N ALA A 78 -11.60 -1.96 -93.63
CA ALA A 78 -12.74 -2.88 -93.46
C ALA A 78 -12.49 -4.28 -94.05
N LEU A 79 -11.83 -4.37 -95.22
CA LEU A 79 -11.48 -5.63 -95.88
C LEU A 79 -10.34 -6.39 -95.17
N LEU A 80 -9.39 -5.67 -94.57
CA LEU A 80 -8.30 -6.24 -93.75
C LEU A 80 -8.82 -6.84 -92.43
N ASN A 81 -9.73 -6.16 -91.73
CA ASN A 81 -10.26 -6.65 -90.45
C ASN A 81 -11.12 -7.91 -90.61
N HIS A 82 -11.96 -8.00 -91.65
CA HIS A 82 -12.79 -9.20 -91.86
C HIS A 82 -11.95 -10.44 -92.25
N SER A 83 -10.89 -10.26 -93.04
CA SER A 83 -10.01 -11.35 -93.46
C SER A 83 -9.11 -11.86 -92.31
N LEU A 84 -8.62 -10.95 -91.46
CA LEU A 84 -7.85 -11.28 -90.26
C LEU A 84 -8.67 -12.06 -89.22
N GLN A 85 -9.96 -11.75 -89.06
CA GLN A 85 -10.80 -12.40 -88.05
C GLN A 85 -11.13 -13.87 -88.39
N CYS A 86 -11.46 -14.17 -89.66
CA CYS A 86 -11.71 -15.55 -90.13
C CYS A 86 -10.45 -16.44 -90.12
N LEU A 87 -9.28 -15.88 -90.42
CA LEU A 87 -8.01 -16.61 -90.37
C LEU A 87 -7.56 -16.91 -88.94
N ASN A 88 -7.83 -16.00 -87.99
CA ASN A 88 -7.46 -16.19 -86.59
C ASN A 88 -8.28 -17.32 -85.92
N GLU A 89 -9.59 -17.40 -86.17
CA GLU A 89 -10.45 -18.46 -85.60
C GLU A 89 -10.09 -19.87 -86.11
N LYS A 90 -9.75 -20.02 -87.40
CA LYS A 90 -9.35 -21.32 -87.98
C LYS A 90 -7.97 -21.77 -87.50
N ASN A 91 -7.03 -20.84 -87.33
CA ASN A 91 -5.67 -21.13 -86.88
C ASN A 91 -5.65 -21.53 -85.39
N ILE A 92 -6.43 -20.86 -84.54
CA ILE A 92 -6.57 -21.22 -83.11
C ILE A 92 -7.11 -22.65 -82.94
N ARG A 93 -8.07 -23.08 -83.76
CA ARG A 93 -8.69 -24.41 -83.65
C ARG A 93 -7.75 -25.54 -84.09
N LEU A 94 -7.06 -25.37 -85.21
CA LEU A 94 -6.08 -26.34 -85.72
C LEU A 94 -4.84 -26.44 -84.83
N LYS A 95 -4.36 -25.32 -84.28
CA LYS A 95 -3.22 -25.31 -83.36
C LYS A 95 -3.55 -26.05 -82.05
N SER A 96 -4.78 -25.97 -81.57
CA SER A 96 -5.22 -26.70 -80.36
C SER A 96 -5.30 -28.21 -80.53
N GLU A 97 -5.65 -28.72 -81.72
CA GLU A 97 -5.71 -30.17 -81.98
C GLU A 97 -4.34 -30.78 -82.27
N LEU A 98 -3.46 -30.04 -82.94
CA LEU A 98 -2.08 -30.46 -83.22
C LEU A 98 -1.23 -30.45 -81.94
N GLU A 99 -1.35 -29.39 -81.12
CA GLU A 99 -0.72 -29.34 -79.79
C GLU A 99 -1.25 -30.45 -78.86
N ARG A 100 -2.52 -30.87 -78.98
CA ARG A 100 -3.06 -31.96 -78.16
C ARG A 100 -2.50 -33.32 -78.54
N ASN A 101 -2.29 -33.59 -79.83
CA ASN A 101 -1.72 -34.85 -80.31
C ASN A 101 -0.20 -34.93 -80.14
N GLU A 102 0.53 -33.84 -80.37
CA GLU A 102 1.96 -33.78 -80.07
C GLU A 102 2.20 -33.93 -78.57
N ARG A 103 1.41 -33.25 -77.71
CA ARG A 103 1.48 -33.47 -76.26
C ARG A 103 1.18 -34.89 -75.85
N LEU A 104 0.25 -35.61 -76.49
CA LEU A 104 -0.03 -37.00 -76.13
C LEU A 104 1.12 -37.95 -76.50
N SER A 105 1.76 -37.73 -77.64
CA SER A 105 2.87 -38.55 -78.12
C SER A 105 4.19 -38.23 -77.39
N GLU A 106 4.42 -36.95 -77.08
CA GLU A 106 5.48 -36.52 -76.17
C GLU A 106 5.23 -37.07 -74.77
N ASN A 107 4.02 -37.00 -74.22
CA ASN A 107 3.69 -37.55 -72.90
C ASN A 107 3.92 -39.06 -72.82
N ILE A 108 3.67 -39.85 -73.88
CA ILE A 108 3.91 -41.29 -73.86
C ILE A 108 5.41 -41.61 -73.93
N ASN A 109 6.17 -40.94 -74.80
CA ASN A 109 7.62 -41.14 -74.87
C ASN A 109 8.35 -40.57 -73.65
N GLU A 110 7.84 -39.48 -73.08
CA GLU A 110 8.28 -38.90 -71.82
C GLU A 110 7.90 -39.82 -70.65
N PHE A 111 6.72 -40.48 -70.66
CA PHE A 111 6.38 -41.53 -69.70
C PHE A 111 7.36 -42.71 -69.77
N TYR A 112 7.69 -43.23 -70.95
CA TYR A 112 8.70 -44.30 -71.09
C TYR A 112 10.12 -43.86 -70.69
N ARG A 113 10.50 -42.60 -70.94
CA ARG A 113 11.77 -42.04 -70.44
C ARG A 113 11.75 -41.88 -68.93
N GLN A 114 10.66 -41.35 -68.35
CA GLN A 114 10.43 -41.20 -66.91
C GLN A 114 10.47 -42.57 -66.20
N MET A 115 9.88 -43.62 -66.79
CA MET A 115 9.96 -44.99 -66.29
C MET A 115 11.42 -45.50 -66.23
N ARG A 116 12.23 -45.20 -67.25
CA ARG A 116 13.67 -45.55 -67.25
C ARG A 116 14.45 -44.75 -66.21
N THR A 117 14.19 -43.44 -66.06
CA THR A 117 14.86 -42.64 -65.02
C THR A 117 14.44 -43.06 -63.61
N LEU A 118 13.19 -43.47 -63.39
CA LEU A 118 12.72 -44.02 -62.10
C LEU A 118 13.43 -45.34 -61.74
N ARG A 119 13.77 -46.18 -62.74
CA ARG A 119 14.59 -47.38 -62.54
C ARG A 119 16.01 -47.05 -62.07
N ASP A 120 16.59 -45.96 -62.57
CA ASP A 120 17.92 -45.49 -62.16
C ASP A 120 17.91 -44.77 -60.78
N SER A 121 16.72 -44.64 -60.15
CA SER A 121 16.49 -43.90 -58.89
C SER A 121 16.34 -44.80 -57.64
N ASP A 122 16.80 -46.06 -57.68
CA ASP A 122 16.61 -47.08 -56.62
C ASP A 122 15.14 -47.39 -56.23
N LEU A 123 14.16 -46.92 -57.01
CA LEU A 123 12.74 -47.22 -56.81
C LEU A 123 12.36 -48.51 -57.56
N ILE A 124 12.23 -49.61 -56.83
CA ILE A 124 11.79 -50.90 -57.38
C ILE A 124 10.27 -50.86 -57.55
N PHE A 125 9.79 -50.63 -58.78
CA PHE A 125 8.39 -50.81 -59.14
C PHE A 125 8.24 -51.41 -60.55
N ASP A 126 7.27 -52.29 -60.74
CA ASP A 126 7.01 -52.92 -62.03
C ASP A 126 5.52 -53.13 -62.28
N PHE A 127 5.18 -53.23 -63.55
CA PHE A 127 3.85 -53.65 -63.98
C PHE A 127 3.87 -55.12 -64.33
N PHE A 128 2.85 -55.85 -63.86
CA PHE A 128 2.68 -57.25 -64.18
C PHE A 128 1.31 -57.51 -64.82
N GLU A 129 1.29 -58.43 -65.76
CA GLU A 129 0.09 -59.12 -66.23
C GLU A 129 0.16 -60.57 -65.74
N TYR A 130 -0.79 -60.98 -64.91
CA TYR A 130 -0.93 -62.35 -64.46
C TYR A 130 -2.06 -63.03 -65.22
N ASP A 131 -1.73 -64.05 -66.01
CA ASP A 131 -2.72 -64.90 -66.66
C ASP A 131 -3.17 -66.00 -65.69
N ILE A 132 -4.46 -65.98 -65.35
CA ILE A 132 -5.04 -66.89 -64.34
C ILE A 132 -5.08 -68.33 -64.87
N THR A 133 -5.21 -68.52 -66.19
CA THR A 133 -5.39 -69.83 -66.82
C THR A 133 -4.07 -70.57 -66.94
N SER A 134 -3.01 -69.85 -67.31
CA SER A 134 -1.66 -70.41 -67.44
C SER A 134 -0.80 -70.25 -66.18
N SER A 135 -1.25 -69.47 -65.18
CA SER A 135 -0.49 -69.11 -63.98
C SER A 135 0.87 -68.48 -64.29
N VAL A 136 0.94 -67.67 -65.34
CA VAL A 136 2.16 -67.00 -65.80
C VAL A 136 2.07 -65.51 -65.47
N PHE A 137 3.14 -64.98 -64.88
CA PHE A 137 3.36 -63.56 -64.75
C PHE A 137 4.20 -63.05 -65.92
N VAL A 138 3.74 -61.97 -66.54
CA VAL A 138 4.48 -61.20 -67.53
C VAL A 138 4.81 -59.84 -66.93
N PHE A 139 6.09 -59.51 -66.83
CA PHE A 139 6.58 -58.25 -66.28
C PHE A 139 7.06 -57.31 -67.37
N ILE A 140 6.73 -56.02 -67.27
CA ILE A 140 7.05 -55.03 -68.32
C ILE A 140 8.53 -54.59 -68.26
N SER A 141 9.09 -54.43 -67.07
CA SER A 141 10.46 -53.90 -66.90
C SER A 141 11.47 -54.87 -66.27
N GLY A 142 11.03 -56.07 -65.87
CA GLY A 142 11.90 -57.15 -65.41
C GLY A 142 12.37 -56.98 -63.96
N MET A 143 11.51 -56.58 -63.02
CA MET A 143 11.85 -56.44 -61.59
C MET A 143 12.38 -57.72 -60.94
N ILE A 144 12.03 -58.90 -61.46
CA ILE A 144 12.62 -60.18 -61.02
C ILE A 144 14.14 -60.16 -61.19
N THR A 145 14.62 -59.57 -62.29
CA THR A 145 16.05 -59.37 -62.62
C THR A 145 16.74 -58.48 -61.56
N ALA A 146 16.05 -57.44 -61.08
CA ALA A 146 16.57 -56.51 -60.06
C ALA A 146 16.57 -57.08 -58.63
N LEU A 147 15.63 -57.97 -58.28
CA LEU A 147 15.60 -58.65 -56.98
C LEU A 147 16.57 -59.86 -56.91
N ALA A 148 17.02 -60.37 -58.07
CA ALA A 148 17.82 -61.60 -58.19
C ALA A 148 19.33 -61.39 -58.45
N ASP A 149 19.74 -60.18 -58.88
CA ASP A 149 21.05 -59.89 -59.48
C ASP A 149 21.41 -60.89 -60.60
N ASP A 150 20.47 -61.17 -61.50
CA ASP A 150 20.70 -62.01 -62.69
C ASP A 150 20.73 -61.15 -63.96
N GLU A 151 21.62 -61.40 -64.92
CA GLU A 151 21.74 -60.59 -66.15
C GLU A 151 20.69 -60.95 -67.23
N THR A 152 19.86 -61.96 -66.99
CA THR A 152 18.82 -62.37 -67.93
C THR A 152 17.51 -61.63 -67.69
N GLU A 153 17.14 -60.73 -68.61
CA GLU A 153 15.81 -60.09 -68.66
C GLU A 153 14.72 -61.16 -68.89
N LEU A 154 14.24 -61.77 -67.80
CA LEU A 154 13.08 -62.66 -67.82
C LEU A 154 11.83 -61.80 -67.73
N THR A 155 11.16 -61.61 -68.86
CA THR A 155 9.86 -60.93 -68.95
C THR A 155 8.69 -61.84 -68.57
N GLU A 156 8.89 -63.16 -68.49
CA GLU A 156 7.85 -64.14 -68.16
C GLU A 156 8.35 -65.17 -67.14
N ILE A 157 7.56 -65.46 -66.10
CA ILE A 157 7.83 -66.50 -65.10
C ILE A 157 6.52 -67.19 -64.69
N THR A 158 6.57 -68.47 -64.33
CA THR A 158 5.39 -69.12 -63.74
C THR A 158 5.22 -68.68 -62.28
N GLY A 159 3.97 -68.60 -61.81
CA GLY A 159 3.67 -68.19 -60.44
C GLY A 159 4.23 -69.16 -59.39
N GLN A 160 4.33 -70.45 -59.69
CA GLN A 160 4.96 -71.42 -58.79
C GLN A 160 6.47 -71.19 -58.66
N ASP A 161 7.16 -70.90 -59.77
CA ASP A 161 8.61 -70.65 -59.74
C ASP A 161 8.92 -69.32 -59.05
N LEU A 162 8.10 -68.28 -59.26
CA LEU A 162 8.27 -66.97 -58.61
C LEU A 162 8.23 -67.05 -57.07
N PHE A 163 7.26 -67.75 -56.48
CA PHE A 163 7.13 -67.83 -55.02
C PHE A 163 8.00 -68.92 -54.37
N LYS A 164 8.54 -69.85 -55.18
CA LYS A 164 9.42 -70.93 -54.71
C LYS A 164 10.89 -70.53 -54.77
N ASP A 165 11.32 -69.91 -55.87
CA ASP A 165 12.71 -69.55 -56.10
C ASP A 165 13.11 -68.26 -55.36
N TYR A 166 12.12 -67.44 -54.99
CA TYR A 166 12.29 -66.23 -54.17
C TYR A 166 11.57 -66.39 -52.82
N ARG A 167 12.27 -66.06 -51.71
CA ARG A 167 11.78 -66.31 -50.33
C ARG A 167 10.74 -65.28 -49.88
N PHE A 168 9.52 -65.39 -50.41
CA PHE A 168 8.38 -64.59 -49.95
C PHE A 168 7.88 -65.06 -48.58
N SER A 169 7.31 -64.13 -47.81
CA SER A 169 6.63 -64.39 -46.53
C SER A 169 5.27 -65.06 -46.68
N ILE A 170 4.75 -65.13 -47.91
CA ILE A 170 3.50 -65.80 -48.27
C ILE A 170 3.77 -66.91 -49.28
N SER A 171 2.93 -67.94 -49.29
CA SER A 171 3.03 -69.04 -50.27
C SER A 171 2.27 -68.71 -51.58
N PHE A 172 2.54 -69.45 -52.65
CA PHE A 172 1.76 -69.35 -53.89
C PHE A 172 0.27 -69.73 -53.68
N GLU A 173 -0.02 -70.61 -52.72
CA GLU A 173 -1.39 -70.98 -52.35
C GLU A 173 -2.13 -69.80 -51.70
N ASP A 174 -1.45 -69.05 -50.82
CA ASP A 174 -2.00 -67.82 -50.24
C ASP A 174 -2.27 -66.76 -51.32
N PHE A 175 -1.32 -66.57 -52.25
CA PHE A 175 -1.49 -65.66 -53.39
C PHE A 175 -2.70 -66.04 -54.26
N SER A 176 -2.83 -67.34 -54.58
CA SER A 176 -3.96 -67.86 -55.35
C SER A 176 -5.29 -67.59 -54.65
N GLY A 177 -5.33 -67.69 -53.31
CA GLY A 177 -6.48 -67.30 -52.50
C GLY A 177 -6.85 -65.82 -52.61
N TYR A 178 -5.86 -64.92 -52.65
CA TYR A 178 -6.11 -63.48 -52.89
C TYR A 178 -6.65 -63.21 -54.30
N VAL A 179 -6.15 -63.94 -55.31
CA VAL A 179 -6.63 -63.86 -56.70
C VAL A 179 -8.07 -64.35 -56.82
N GLU A 180 -8.39 -65.52 -56.26
CA GLU A 180 -9.76 -66.06 -56.24
C GLU A 180 -10.74 -65.12 -55.54
N LYS A 181 -10.32 -64.51 -54.42
CA LYS A 181 -11.11 -63.51 -53.70
C LYS A 181 -11.35 -62.25 -54.53
N SER A 182 -10.31 -61.75 -55.21
CA SER A 182 -10.41 -60.59 -56.11
C SER A 182 -11.40 -60.82 -57.26
N ILE A 183 -11.36 -62.01 -57.88
CA ILE A 183 -12.24 -62.37 -59.01
C ILE A 183 -13.69 -62.59 -58.56
N SER A 184 -13.88 -63.29 -57.44
CA SER A 184 -15.21 -63.63 -56.90
C SER A 184 -15.94 -62.40 -56.35
N GLU A 185 -15.22 -61.49 -55.69
CA GLU A 185 -15.78 -60.25 -55.14
C GLU A 185 -15.78 -59.07 -56.13
N ASP A 186 -15.19 -59.23 -57.33
CA ASP A 186 -15.02 -58.17 -58.35
C ASP A 186 -14.29 -56.94 -57.80
N LYS A 187 -13.25 -57.17 -56.99
CA LYS A 187 -12.45 -56.11 -56.34
C LYS A 187 -11.01 -56.17 -56.81
N ASP A 188 -10.33 -55.03 -56.76
CA ASP A 188 -8.89 -54.95 -57.02
C ASP A 188 -8.13 -55.84 -56.01
N LEU A 189 -7.18 -56.63 -56.52
CA LEU A 189 -6.23 -57.42 -55.75
C LEU A 189 -5.34 -56.47 -54.94
N TYR A 190 -5.21 -56.69 -53.63
CA TYR A 190 -4.35 -55.89 -52.75
C TYR A 190 -3.77 -56.75 -51.64
N PHE A 191 -2.43 -56.80 -51.54
CA PHE A 191 -1.74 -57.34 -50.36
C PHE A 191 -0.31 -56.81 -50.25
N GLU A 192 0.24 -56.88 -49.03
CA GLU A 192 1.63 -56.52 -48.72
C GLU A 192 2.35 -57.77 -48.20
N CYS A 193 3.56 -58.02 -48.67
CA CYS A 193 4.36 -59.16 -48.23
C CYS A 193 5.84 -58.80 -48.21
N SER A 194 6.62 -59.41 -47.32
CA SER A 194 8.07 -59.28 -47.34
C SER A 194 8.73 -60.37 -48.19
N VAL A 195 9.82 -60.04 -48.89
CA VAL A 195 10.71 -60.98 -49.59
C VAL A 195 12.14 -60.82 -49.05
N THR A 196 12.85 -61.94 -48.88
CA THR A 196 14.25 -61.92 -48.45
C THR A 196 15.17 -62.15 -49.66
N GLY A 197 15.97 -61.14 -50.01
CA GLY A 197 16.95 -61.21 -51.11
C GLY A 197 18.22 -62.01 -50.76
N LYS A 198 19.14 -62.20 -51.72
CA LYS A 198 20.39 -62.97 -51.56
C LYS A 198 21.33 -62.42 -50.45
N GLU A 199 21.27 -61.13 -50.13
CA GLU A 199 22.04 -60.50 -49.02
C GLU A 199 21.37 -60.58 -47.63
N ASN A 200 20.28 -61.34 -47.46
CA ASN A 200 19.50 -61.40 -46.22
C ASN A 200 18.81 -60.08 -45.82
N ARG A 201 18.73 -59.10 -46.75
CA ARG A 201 17.90 -57.89 -46.60
C ARG A 201 16.45 -58.22 -46.87
N ILE A 202 15.57 -57.67 -46.04
CA ILE A 202 14.12 -57.85 -46.12
C ILE A 202 13.56 -56.65 -46.89
N HIS A 203 12.93 -56.93 -48.04
CA HIS A 203 12.17 -55.96 -48.82
C HIS A 203 10.69 -56.16 -48.57
N TRP A 204 9.94 -55.10 -48.32
CA TRP A 204 8.48 -55.12 -48.25
C TRP A 204 7.90 -54.74 -49.61
N LEU A 205 7.11 -55.64 -50.21
CA LEU A 205 6.50 -55.45 -51.52
C LEU A 205 4.98 -55.33 -51.37
N LYS A 206 4.43 -54.38 -52.12
CA LYS A 206 2.99 -54.15 -52.24
C LYS A 206 2.52 -54.57 -53.61
N PHE A 207 1.55 -55.48 -53.64
CA PHE A 207 0.89 -55.95 -54.85
C PHE A 207 -0.48 -55.27 -54.96
N TRP A 208 -0.71 -54.61 -56.09
CA TRP A 208 -2.02 -54.09 -56.46
C TRP A 208 -2.36 -54.53 -57.88
N GLY A 209 -3.56 -55.02 -58.15
CA GLY A 209 -3.94 -55.40 -59.51
C GLY A 209 -5.44 -55.39 -59.74
N ARG A 210 -5.85 -55.20 -60.99
CA ARG A 210 -7.26 -55.21 -61.38
C ARG A 210 -7.55 -56.39 -62.30
N PRO A 211 -8.61 -57.17 -62.04
CA PRO A 211 -9.05 -58.20 -62.98
C PRO A 211 -9.55 -57.57 -64.28
N SER A 212 -9.19 -58.18 -65.40
CA SER A 212 -9.72 -57.85 -66.73
C SER A 212 -11.24 -58.09 -66.77
N LYS A 213 -11.95 -57.42 -67.68
CA LYS A 213 -13.40 -57.57 -67.87
C LYS A 213 -13.84 -59.00 -68.19
N ASP A 214 -12.96 -59.78 -68.81
CA ASP A 214 -13.16 -61.20 -69.12
C ASP A 214 -12.75 -62.13 -67.97
N LYS A 215 -12.23 -61.58 -66.86
CA LYS A 215 -11.76 -62.29 -65.66
C LYS A 215 -10.69 -63.37 -65.94
N THR A 216 -10.00 -63.26 -67.06
CA THR A 216 -8.93 -64.20 -67.45
C THR A 216 -7.55 -63.76 -67.01
N ARG A 217 -7.38 -62.46 -66.73
CA ARG A 217 -6.09 -61.83 -66.41
C ARG A 217 -6.23 -60.82 -65.28
N ILE A 218 -5.14 -60.58 -64.55
CA ILE A 218 -4.99 -59.46 -63.62
C ILE A 218 -3.83 -58.60 -64.09
N THR A 219 -4.09 -57.32 -64.36
CA THR A 219 -3.05 -56.35 -64.68
C THR A 219 -2.84 -55.44 -63.49
N GLY A 220 -1.61 -55.29 -63.03
CA GLY A 220 -1.31 -54.63 -61.78
C GLY A 220 0.09 -54.08 -61.67
N THR A 221 0.39 -53.51 -60.52
CA THR A 221 1.68 -52.95 -60.13
C THR A 221 2.21 -53.66 -58.90
N ILE A 222 3.52 -53.85 -58.85
CA ILE A 222 4.26 -54.22 -57.65
C ILE A 222 5.22 -53.10 -57.32
N SER A 223 5.27 -52.68 -56.06
CA SER A 223 6.12 -51.59 -55.58
C SER A 223 6.81 -51.96 -54.28
N ASP A 224 8.09 -51.61 -54.14
CA ASP A 224 8.82 -51.70 -52.87
C ASP A 224 8.40 -50.58 -51.91
N ILE A 225 7.83 -50.98 -50.77
CA ILE A 225 7.34 -50.11 -49.68
C ILE A 225 8.22 -50.22 -48.43
N THR A 226 9.44 -50.75 -48.52
CA THR A 226 10.36 -50.93 -47.37
C THR A 226 10.59 -49.62 -46.63
N SER A 227 10.86 -48.54 -47.38
CA SER A 227 11.02 -47.20 -46.82
C SER A 227 9.72 -46.70 -46.17
N GLU A 228 8.56 -46.99 -46.75
CA GLU A 228 7.25 -46.58 -46.19
C GLU A 228 6.94 -47.32 -44.90
N VAL A 229 7.21 -48.63 -44.82
CA VAL A 229 7.04 -49.43 -43.60
C VAL A 229 8.00 -48.97 -42.51
N HIS A 230 9.27 -48.74 -42.84
CA HIS A 230 10.25 -48.21 -41.89
C HIS A 230 9.85 -46.81 -41.39
N MET A 231 9.39 -45.94 -42.28
CA MET A 231 8.86 -44.63 -41.92
C MET A 231 7.62 -44.74 -41.04
N ARG A 232 6.70 -45.67 -41.33
CA ARG A 232 5.50 -45.93 -40.52
C ARG A 232 5.85 -46.41 -39.10
N ASP A 233 6.86 -47.25 -38.95
CA ASP A 233 7.30 -47.71 -37.62
C ASP A 233 8.08 -46.61 -36.87
N LEU A 234 8.91 -45.83 -37.57
CA LEU A 234 9.53 -44.63 -37.01
C LEU A 234 8.49 -43.58 -36.62
N GLU A 235 7.39 -43.45 -37.37
CA GLU A 235 6.25 -42.60 -37.05
C GLU A 235 5.51 -43.09 -35.81
N LYS A 236 5.35 -44.41 -35.62
CA LYS A 236 4.80 -44.97 -34.38
C LYS A 236 5.68 -44.67 -33.17
N GLU A 237 7.00 -44.81 -33.29
CA GLU A 237 7.91 -44.43 -32.19
C GLU A 237 7.89 -42.91 -31.94
N ARG A 238 7.89 -42.09 -32.99
CA ARG A 238 7.73 -40.63 -32.86
C ARG A 238 6.37 -40.24 -32.26
N ALA A 239 5.31 -41.02 -32.50
CA ALA A 239 3.97 -40.74 -31.99
C ALA A 239 3.86 -40.89 -30.46
N ILE A 240 4.78 -41.61 -29.82
CA ILE A 240 4.80 -41.86 -28.37
C ILE A 240 5.92 -41.12 -27.63
N HIS A 241 6.84 -40.46 -28.33
CA HIS A 241 7.92 -39.65 -27.76
C HIS A 241 7.71 -38.15 -27.99
N ASP A 242 8.28 -37.32 -27.11
CA ASP A 242 8.29 -35.87 -27.22
C ASP A 242 9.56 -35.39 -27.95
N ASN A 243 9.38 -34.57 -28.99
CA ASN A 243 10.46 -34.13 -29.87
C ASN A 243 11.49 -33.17 -29.22
N ILE A 244 11.19 -32.59 -28.06
CA ILE A 244 12.10 -31.62 -27.40
C ILE A 244 12.96 -32.32 -26.35
N SER A 245 12.33 -33.14 -25.50
CA SER A 245 12.98 -33.82 -24.37
C SER A 245 13.51 -35.23 -24.72
N GLY A 246 12.89 -35.88 -25.70
CA GLY A 246 13.10 -37.31 -25.99
C GLY A 246 12.40 -38.25 -25.00
N PHE A 247 11.70 -37.73 -23.99
CA PHE A 247 10.89 -38.53 -23.07
C PHE A 247 9.62 -39.02 -23.74
N TYR A 248 8.89 -39.92 -23.09
CA TYR A 248 7.57 -40.31 -23.56
C TYR A 248 6.61 -39.11 -23.53
N ASN A 249 5.71 -39.03 -24.49
CA ASN A 249 4.68 -38.00 -24.52
C ASN A 249 3.39 -38.50 -23.84
N ARG A 250 2.39 -37.63 -23.73
CA ARG A 250 1.10 -37.93 -23.10
C ARG A 250 0.37 -39.16 -23.67
N ASN A 251 0.56 -39.51 -24.95
CA ASN A 251 -0.12 -40.64 -25.58
C ASN A 251 0.38 -41.98 -25.02
N ALA A 252 1.64 -42.02 -24.58
CA ALA A 252 2.24 -43.21 -23.99
C ALA A 252 1.77 -43.49 -22.55
N LEU A 253 1.10 -42.53 -21.88
CA LEU A 253 0.74 -42.66 -20.46
C LEU A 253 -0.08 -43.91 -20.18
N ALA A 254 -1.16 -44.14 -20.95
CA ALA A 254 -2.08 -45.24 -20.69
C ALA A 254 -1.38 -46.60 -20.75
N GLU A 255 -0.51 -46.79 -21.75
CA GLU A 255 0.26 -48.01 -21.93
C GLU A 255 1.34 -48.16 -20.84
N MET A 256 2.16 -47.14 -20.63
CA MET A 256 3.30 -47.19 -19.70
C MET A 256 2.85 -47.30 -18.25
N ALA A 257 1.84 -46.53 -17.84
CA ALA A 257 1.25 -46.61 -16.50
C ALA A 257 0.52 -47.94 -16.30
N GLY A 258 -0.27 -48.37 -17.28
CA GLY A 258 -1.00 -49.64 -17.22
C GLY A 258 -0.05 -50.82 -17.01
N LYS A 259 1.04 -50.86 -17.79
CA LYS A 259 2.10 -51.86 -17.65
C LYS A 259 2.80 -51.77 -16.28
N ALA A 260 3.20 -50.58 -15.85
CA ALA A 260 3.85 -50.36 -14.55
C ALA A 260 2.97 -50.82 -13.37
N MET A 261 1.67 -50.57 -13.42
CA MET A 261 0.71 -50.98 -12.38
C MET A 261 0.42 -52.48 -12.43
N ALA A 262 0.33 -53.09 -13.62
CA ALA A 262 0.13 -54.52 -13.77
C ALA A 262 1.36 -55.36 -13.33
N GLU A 263 2.57 -54.83 -13.52
CA GLU A 263 3.83 -55.45 -13.10
C GLU A 263 4.18 -55.19 -11.63
N CYS A 264 3.33 -54.44 -10.90
CA CYS A 264 3.59 -54.06 -9.51
C CYS A 264 3.41 -55.25 -8.55
N ALA A 265 4.45 -55.60 -7.79
CA ALA A 265 4.40 -56.68 -6.83
C ALA A 265 3.61 -56.33 -5.55
N GLU A 266 3.14 -57.35 -4.83
CA GLU A 266 2.44 -57.17 -3.56
C GLU A 266 3.34 -56.49 -2.51
N GLY A 267 2.85 -55.43 -1.88
CA GLY A 267 3.64 -54.60 -0.96
C GLY A 267 4.55 -53.56 -1.63
N GLU A 268 4.49 -53.43 -2.96
CA GLU A 268 5.11 -52.33 -3.72
C GLU A 268 4.06 -51.34 -4.22
N PHE A 269 4.51 -50.12 -4.50
CA PHE A 269 3.70 -49.04 -5.04
C PHE A 269 4.30 -48.54 -6.35
N VAL A 270 3.42 -48.08 -7.24
CA VAL A 270 3.76 -47.20 -8.34
C VAL A 270 3.49 -45.76 -7.91
N VAL A 271 4.51 -44.91 -7.96
CA VAL A 271 4.42 -43.51 -7.58
C VAL A 271 4.40 -42.65 -8.83
N PHE A 272 3.42 -41.76 -8.92
CA PHE A 272 3.33 -40.71 -9.92
C PHE A 272 3.92 -39.44 -9.28
N ALA A 273 5.03 -38.95 -9.82
CA ALA A 273 5.66 -37.71 -9.38
C ALA A 273 5.53 -36.67 -10.50
N TYR A 274 4.65 -35.71 -10.28
CA TYR A 274 4.43 -34.57 -11.18
C TYR A 274 5.40 -33.45 -10.81
N VAL A 275 6.10 -32.92 -11.80
CA VAL A 275 7.18 -31.94 -11.63
C VAL A 275 6.94 -30.74 -12.54
N GLY A 276 6.63 -29.59 -11.95
CA GLY A 276 6.55 -28.31 -12.64
C GLY A 276 7.83 -27.49 -12.50
N LEU A 277 8.14 -26.68 -13.51
CA LEU A 277 9.28 -25.76 -13.52
C LEU A 277 8.85 -24.37 -13.04
N THR A 278 9.25 -23.99 -11.84
CA THR A 278 8.93 -22.65 -11.29
C THR A 278 9.70 -21.56 -12.04
N GLY A 279 9.02 -20.50 -12.49
CA GLY A 279 9.64 -19.38 -13.22
C GLY A 279 9.91 -19.64 -14.72
N TYR A 280 9.52 -20.80 -15.26
CA TYR A 280 9.64 -21.08 -16.70
C TYR A 280 8.85 -20.08 -17.55
N GLN A 281 7.64 -19.72 -17.12
CA GLN A 281 6.79 -18.80 -17.87
C GLN A 281 7.45 -17.42 -18.00
N ASP A 282 7.95 -16.85 -16.90
CA ASP A 282 8.68 -15.59 -16.90
C ASP A 282 9.94 -15.64 -17.80
N PHE A 283 10.65 -16.77 -17.79
CA PHE A 283 11.80 -16.98 -18.66
C PHE A 283 11.39 -16.98 -20.14
N GLN A 284 10.31 -17.69 -20.49
CA GLN A 284 9.81 -17.77 -21.86
C GLN A 284 9.26 -16.41 -22.34
N GLU A 285 8.55 -15.67 -21.50
CA GLU A 285 8.04 -14.33 -21.82
C GLU A 285 9.19 -13.34 -22.06
N ARG A 286 10.29 -13.47 -21.28
CA ARG A 286 11.46 -12.59 -21.39
C ARG A 286 12.37 -12.90 -22.57
N PHE A 287 12.63 -14.18 -22.87
CA PHE A 287 13.65 -14.60 -23.84
C PHE A 287 13.05 -15.27 -25.10
N GLY A 288 11.74 -15.42 -25.16
CA GLY A 288 11.01 -15.94 -26.29
C GLY A 288 10.90 -17.47 -26.34
N MET A 289 10.04 -17.95 -27.25
CA MET A 289 9.67 -19.35 -27.36
C MET A 289 10.86 -20.29 -27.68
N VAL A 290 11.83 -19.85 -28.48
CA VAL A 290 12.99 -20.67 -28.86
C VAL A 290 13.87 -20.96 -27.64
N ALA A 291 14.22 -19.93 -26.87
CA ALA A 291 14.97 -20.08 -25.62
C ALA A 291 14.19 -20.92 -24.60
N GLY A 292 12.87 -20.75 -24.51
CA GLY A 292 12.02 -21.60 -23.66
C GLY A 292 12.07 -23.08 -24.05
N ASN A 293 12.09 -23.41 -25.35
CA ASN A 293 12.26 -24.80 -25.80
C ASN A 293 13.65 -25.35 -25.48
N SER A 294 14.70 -24.53 -25.64
CA SER A 294 16.06 -24.87 -25.23
C SER A 294 16.15 -25.11 -23.72
N TYR A 295 15.45 -24.32 -22.90
CA TYR A 295 15.37 -24.49 -21.44
C TYR A 295 14.82 -25.87 -21.06
N ILE A 296 13.70 -26.27 -21.68
CA ILE A 296 13.09 -27.59 -21.45
C ILE A 296 14.03 -28.72 -21.88
N ARG A 297 14.71 -28.56 -23.02
CA ARG A 297 15.68 -29.55 -23.51
C ARG A 297 16.83 -29.73 -22.52
N VAL A 298 17.44 -28.63 -22.05
CA VAL A 298 18.54 -28.70 -21.07
C VAL A 298 18.05 -29.31 -19.76
N CYS A 299 16.85 -28.93 -19.29
CA CYS A 299 16.25 -29.52 -18.10
C CYS A 299 16.06 -31.05 -18.24
N ALA A 300 15.56 -31.51 -19.40
CA ALA A 300 15.42 -32.94 -19.69
C ALA A 300 16.77 -33.67 -19.70
N GLU A 301 17.83 -33.08 -20.27
CA GLU A 301 19.19 -33.62 -20.21
C GLU A 301 19.72 -33.73 -18.78
N VAL A 302 19.36 -32.78 -17.92
CA VAL A 302 19.68 -32.86 -16.49
C VAL A 302 18.90 -33.99 -15.82
N PHE A 303 17.61 -34.12 -16.07
CA PHE A 303 16.79 -35.21 -15.55
C PHE A 303 17.32 -36.58 -15.95
N LYS A 304 17.79 -36.75 -17.19
CA LYS A 304 18.38 -38.02 -17.69
C LYS A 304 19.52 -38.53 -16.81
N LYS A 305 20.27 -37.66 -16.13
CA LYS A 305 21.36 -38.04 -15.21
C LYS A 305 20.88 -38.72 -13.93
N PHE A 306 19.59 -38.60 -13.61
CA PHE A 306 18.97 -39.16 -12.40
C PHE A 306 18.00 -40.30 -12.70
N LEU A 307 17.80 -40.67 -13.97
CA LEU A 307 16.94 -41.77 -14.36
C LEU A 307 17.61 -43.13 -14.16
N ASN A 308 16.79 -44.13 -13.84
CA ASN A 308 17.17 -45.54 -13.78
C ASN A 308 16.03 -46.39 -14.36
N ASP A 309 16.22 -47.71 -14.51
CA ASP A 309 15.24 -48.62 -15.14
C ASP A 309 13.86 -48.67 -14.43
N LYS A 310 13.78 -48.14 -13.21
CA LYS A 310 12.54 -48.05 -12.44
C LYS A 310 11.76 -46.77 -12.68
N ILE A 311 12.38 -45.74 -13.26
CA ILE A 311 11.77 -44.44 -13.51
C ILE A 311 11.43 -44.31 -14.98
N ILE A 312 10.15 -44.15 -15.29
CA ILE A 312 9.66 -43.89 -16.64
C ILE A 312 9.40 -42.38 -16.75
N PRO A 313 10.18 -41.64 -17.55
CA PRO A 313 10.00 -40.20 -17.72
C PRO A 313 8.98 -39.91 -18.82
N LEU A 314 8.05 -39.01 -18.52
CA LEU A 314 7.09 -38.47 -19.47
C LEU A 314 7.20 -36.93 -19.46
N ARG A 315 7.03 -36.33 -20.63
CA ARG A 315 6.71 -34.90 -20.73
C ARG A 315 5.20 -34.77 -20.89
N TRP A 316 4.54 -34.18 -19.90
CA TRP A 316 3.10 -34.15 -19.83
C TRP A 316 2.51 -33.05 -20.72
N TRP A 317 2.81 -31.79 -20.39
CA TRP A 317 2.33 -30.64 -21.14
C TRP A 317 3.19 -29.40 -20.85
N GLY A 318 3.48 -28.57 -21.86
CA GLY A 318 4.28 -27.36 -21.66
C GLY A 318 5.67 -27.63 -21.05
N SER A 319 5.90 -27.07 -19.86
CA SER A 319 7.09 -27.25 -19.02
C SER A 319 7.01 -28.43 -18.06
N ASP A 320 5.89 -29.15 -18.01
CA ASP A 320 5.62 -30.12 -16.96
C ASP A 320 6.12 -31.51 -17.32
N PHE A 321 6.72 -32.15 -16.32
CA PHE A 321 7.24 -33.51 -16.40
C PHE A 321 6.48 -34.43 -15.45
N LEU A 322 6.29 -35.68 -15.85
CA LEU A 322 5.72 -36.72 -15.02
C LEU A 322 6.71 -37.89 -14.96
N PHE A 323 7.06 -38.31 -13.76
CA PHE A 323 7.90 -39.49 -13.54
C PHE A 323 7.07 -40.59 -12.89
N ILE A 324 6.97 -41.74 -13.56
CA ILE A 324 6.34 -42.93 -13.01
C ILE A 324 7.44 -43.80 -12.41
N VAL A 325 7.43 -43.98 -11.09
CA VAL A 325 8.45 -44.72 -10.35
C VAL A 325 7.90 -46.06 -9.90
N LYS A 326 8.50 -47.14 -10.42
CA LYS A 326 8.08 -48.54 -10.18
C LYS A 326 8.78 -49.13 -8.96
N GLY A 327 8.11 -50.06 -8.29
CA GLY A 327 8.70 -50.90 -7.23
C GLY A 327 9.07 -50.13 -5.96
N VAL A 328 8.28 -49.12 -5.59
CA VAL A 328 8.49 -48.34 -4.37
C VAL A 328 7.90 -49.08 -3.17
N ARG A 329 8.74 -49.47 -2.20
CA ARG A 329 8.27 -50.19 -0.98
C ARG A 329 7.91 -49.27 0.18
N SER A 330 8.42 -48.04 0.18
CA SER A 330 8.22 -47.08 1.26
C SER A 330 8.20 -45.66 0.73
N LEU A 331 7.07 -44.98 0.92
CA LEU A 331 6.92 -43.56 0.53
C LEU A 331 7.88 -42.66 1.31
N ARG A 332 8.24 -43.02 2.55
CA ARG A 332 9.23 -42.27 3.34
C ARG A 332 10.63 -42.33 2.70
N VAL A 333 11.02 -43.50 2.16
CA VAL A 333 12.30 -43.66 1.46
C VAL A 333 12.27 -42.90 0.14
N PHE A 334 11.19 -43.05 -0.63
CA PHE A 334 10.96 -42.30 -1.86
C PHE A 334 11.07 -40.79 -1.64
N ARG A 335 10.38 -40.25 -0.63
CA ARG A 335 10.42 -38.81 -0.29
C ARG A 335 11.84 -38.33 -0.02
N ARG A 336 12.63 -39.09 0.73
CA ARG A 336 14.03 -38.76 1.03
C ARG A 336 14.89 -38.75 -0.24
N GLU A 337 14.69 -39.70 -1.14
CA GLU A 337 15.39 -39.76 -2.43
C GLU A 337 14.98 -38.60 -3.34
N ALA A 338 13.68 -38.28 -3.41
CA ALA A 338 13.17 -37.12 -4.14
C ALA A 338 13.79 -35.81 -3.64
N ILE A 339 13.86 -35.59 -2.32
CA ILE A 339 14.55 -34.42 -1.73
C ILE A 339 16.03 -34.37 -2.17
N ALA A 340 16.72 -35.50 -2.17
CA ALA A 340 18.13 -35.56 -2.57
C ALA A 340 18.33 -35.23 -4.06
N ILE A 341 17.39 -35.62 -4.92
CA ILE A 341 17.39 -35.29 -6.35
C ILE A 341 17.08 -33.80 -6.55
N LEU A 342 16.02 -33.29 -5.93
CA LEU A 342 15.62 -31.87 -6.01
C LEU A 342 16.76 -30.93 -5.58
N ASN A 343 17.40 -31.22 -4.45
CA ASN A 343 18.56 -30.44 -3.97
C ASN A 343 19.76 -30.45 -4.94
N LYS A 344 19.92 -31.50 -5.75
CA LYS A 344 20.96 -31.57 -6.80
C LYS A 344 20.53 -30.80 -8.05
N LEU A 345 19.25 -30.83 -8.39
CA LEU A 345 18.67 -30.10 -9.53
C LEU A 345 18.77 -28.58 -9.31
N GLU A 346 18.42 -28.09 -8.13
CA GLU A 346 18.51 -26.65 -7.81
C GLU A 346 19.95 -26.11 -7.89
N LYS A 347 20.94 -26.94 -7.58
CA LYS A 347 22.37 -26.58 -7.65
C LYS A 347 22.95 -26.70 -9.05
N TYR A 348 22.22 -27.26 -9.99
CA TYR A 348 22.68 -27.42 -11.36
C TYR A 348 22.50 -26.11 -12.13
N ILE A 349 23.62 -25.53 -12.58
CA ILE A 349 23.61 -24.37 -13.49
C ILE A 349 23.76 -24.90 -14.91
N GLY A 350 22.69 -24.79 -15.69
CA GLY A 350 22.68 -25.07 -17.12
C GLY A 350 23.04 -23.83 -17.93
N GLU A 351 23.34 -24.03 -19.21
CA GLU A 351 23.46 -22.96 -20.19
C GLU A 351 22.37 -23.13 -21.25
N VAL A 352 21.56 -22.10 -21.46
CA VAL A 352 20.50 -22.04 -22.46
C VAL A 352 20.80 -20.86 -23.37
N ASP A 353 21.26 -21.13 -24.60
CA ASP A 353 21.58 -20.11 -25.60
C ASP A 353 22.52 -19.00 -25.06
N GLY A 354 23.54 -19.39 -24.28
CA GLY A 354 24.50 -18.46 -23.64
C GLY A 354 24.07 -17.89 -22.28
N ILE A 355 22.88 -18.25 -21.78
CA ILE A 355 22.33 -17.77 -20.52
C ILE A 355 22.51 -18.84 -19.44
N ALA A 356 23.16 -18.48 -18.33
CA ALA A 356 23.24 -19.33 -17.15
C ALA A 356 21.85 -19.43 -16.48
N VAL A 357 21.29 -20.63 -16.41
CA VAL A 357 19.96 -20.89 -15.85
C VAL A 357 20.02 -21.92 -14.73
N THR A 358 19.16 -21.75 -13.74
CA THR A 358 18.87 -22.76 -12.71
C THR A 358 17.49 -23.37 -12.97
N PHE A 359 17.25 -24.56 -12.43
CA PHE A 359 16.01 -25.31 -12.61
C PHE A 359 15.30 -25.52 -11.27
N PRO A 360 14.71 -24.45 -10.69
CA PRO A 360 13.88 -24.61 -9.51
C PRO A 360 12.61 -25.39 -9.91
N THR A 361 12.23 -26.36 -9.07
CA THR A 361 11.18 -27.35 -9.40
C THR A 361 10.20 -27.54 -8.26
N ALA A 362 8.92 -27.58 -8.60
CA ALA A 362 7.85 -28.00 -7.71
C ALA A 362 7.53 -29.46 -7.98
N LEU A 363 7.49 -30.29 -6.94
CA LEU A 363 7.20 -31.72 -7.06
C LEU A 363 6.02 -32.10 -6.17
N GLY A 364 4.99 -32.65 -6.78
CA GLY A 364 3.87 -33.30 -6.12
C GLY A 364 3.80 -34.78 -6.45
N TYR A 365 3.42 -35.64 -5.50
CA TYR A 365 3.33 -37.07 -5.77
C TYR A 365 2.10 -37.76 -5.16
N ALA A 366 1.64 -38.78 -5.88
CA ALA A 366 0.59 -39.70 -5.48
C ALA A 366 1.03 -41.16 -5.72
N ALA A 367 0.43 -42.11 -5.00
CA ALA A 367 0.90 -43.49 -4.95
C ALA A 367 -0.27 -44.46 -5.10
N SER A 368 -0.10 -45.47 -5.94
CA SER A 368 -1.09 -46.52 -6.18
C SER A 368 -1.43 -47.26 -4.89
N GLY A 369 -2.70 -47.57 -4.66
CA GLY A 369 -3.15 -48.36 -3.49
C GLY A 369 -3.20 -47.59 -2.16
N ILE A 370 -2.69 -46.35 -2.13
CA ILE A 370 -2.83 -45.42 -0.99
C ILE A 370 -3.74 -44.25 -1.39
N HIS A 371 -3.36 -43.54 -2.46
CA HIS A 371 -4.02 -42.31 -2.88
C HIS A 371 -5.10 -42.57 -3.94
N GLY A 372 -4.80 -43.40 -4.95
CA GLY A 372 -5.70 -43.72 -6.06
C GLY A 372 -5.45 -45.12 -6.63
N SER A 373 -6.38 -45.61 -7.43
CA SER A 373 -6.36 -46.96 -8.01
C SER A 373 -6.24 -46.99 -9.53
N SER A 374 -6.46 -45.86 -10.20
CA SER A 374 -6.29 -45.73 -11.65
C SER A 374 -5.17 -44.75 -12.03
N PRO A 375 -4.53 -44.91 -13.20
CA PRO A 375 -3.56 -43.92 -13.70
C PRO A 375 -4.10 -42.50 -13.76
N ALA A 376 -5.39 -42.33 -14.08
CA ALA A 376 -6.04 -41.03 -14.18
C ALA A 376 -6.15 -40.34 -12.81
N GLU A 377 -6.60 -41.06 -11.77
CA GLU A 377 -6.66 -40.55 -10.40
C GLU A 377 -5.27 -40.19 -9.87
N LEU A 378 -4.30 -41.08 -10.05
CA LEU A 378 -2.93 -40.85 -9.55
C LEU A 378 -2.28 -39.64 -10.21
N LEU A 379 -2.54 -39.42 -11.50
CA LEU A 379 -2.08 -38.24 -12.21
C LEU A 379 -2.74 -36.96 -11.67
N GLU A 380 -4.07 -36.96 -11.51
CA GLU A 380 -4.81 -35.82 -10.98
C GLU A 380 -4.33 -35.45 -9.58
N TYR A 381 -4.16 -36.45 -8.71
CA TYR A 381 -3.70 -36.27 -7.34
C TYR A 381 -2.25 -35.79 -7.26
N ALA A 382 -1.35 -36.33 -8.10
CA ALA A 382 0.03 -35.88 -8.15
C ALA A 382 0.13 -34.43 -8.67
N SER A 383 -0.66 -34.08 -9.70
CA SER A 383 -0.73 -32.72 -10.24
C SER A 383 -1.31 -31.73 -9.22
N PHE A 384 -2.36 -32.10 -8.49
CA PHE A 384 -2.89 -31.27 -7.41
C PHE A 384 -1.84 -31.02 -6.32
N ALA A 385 -1.13 -32.06 -5.88
CA ALA A 385 -0.09 -31.93 -4.87
C ALA A 385 1.07 -31.03 -5.33
N GLU A 386 1.39 -31.02 -6.63
CA GLU A 386 2.42 -30.16 -7.21
C GLU A 386 1.96 -28.71 -7.23
N HIS A 387 0.71 -28.47 -7.62
CA HIS A 387 0.13 -27.14 -7.67
C HIS A 387 0.01 -26.50 -6.27
N GLU A 388 -0.19 -27.29 -5.21
CA GLU A 388 -0.09 -26.81 -3.82
C GLU A 388 1.30 -26.25 -3.49
N VAL A 389 2.37 -26.79 -4.10
CA VAL A 389 3.74 -26.29 -3.95
C VAL A 389 3.91 -24.98 -4.72
N LEU A 390 3.41 -24.92 -5.97
CA LEU A 390 3.46 -23.68 -6.78
C LEU A 390 2.71 -22.51 -6.12
N ARG A 391 1.67 -22.80 -5.34
CA ARG A 391 0.89 -21.80 -4.58
C ARG A 391 1.44 -21.50 -3.19
N GLU A 392 2.63 -22.02 -2.86
CA GLU A 392 3.29 -21.87 -1.55
C GLU A 392 2.47 -22.42 -0.35
N VAL A 393 1.44 -23.23 -0.62
CA VAL A 393 0.62 -23.90 0.41
C VAL A 393 1.40 -25.07 1.05
N ALA A 394 2.30 -25.69 0.27
CA ALA A 394 3.12 -26.80 0.70
C ALA A 394 4.57 -26.68 0.20
N LYS A 395 5.47 -27.51 0.75
CA LYS A 395 6.88 -27.57 0.34
C LYS A 395 7.14 -28.76 -0.57
N SER A 396 7.98 -28.56 -1.59
CA SER A 396 8.51 -29.62 -2.46
C SER A 396 9.43 -30.56 -1.68
N PRO A 397 9.33 -31.90 -1.83
CA PRO A 397 8.27 -32.64 -2.49
C PRO A 397 7.02 -32.76 -1.59
N ASN A 398 5.84 -32.54 -2.17
CA ASN A 398 4.56 -32.59 -1.48
C ASN A 398 3.83 -33.91 -1.80
N GLU A 399 3.34 -34.57 -0.74
CA GLU A 399 2.51 -35.76 -0.88
C GLU A 399 1.04 -35.34 -0.99
N PHE A 400 0.30 -36.01 -1.85
CA PHE A 400 -1.13 -35.75 -2.00
C PHE A 400 -1.88 -35.82 -0.66
N ASN A 401 -2.70 -34.81 -0.38
CA ASN A 401 -3.58 -34.76 0.78
C ASN A 401 -5.04 -34.74 0.33
N ARG A 402 -5.81 -35.77 0.73
CA ARG A 402 -7.21 -35.93 0.33
C ARG A 402 -8.14 -34.85 0.89
N GLU A 403 -7.95 -34.44 2.14
CA GLU A 403 -8.79 -33.44 2.79
C GLU A 403 -8.67 -32.08 2.07
N ARG A 404 -7.44 -31.64 1.78
CA ARG A 404 -7.21 -30.40 1.03
C ARG A 404 -7.72 -30.45 -0.40
N PHE A 405 -7.63 -31.61 -1.06
CA PHE A 405 -8.20 -31.81 -2.39
C PHE A 405 -9.72 -31.68 -2.38
N GLU A 406 -10.39 -32.32 -1.43
CA GLU A 406 -11.85 -32.22 -1.29
C GLU A 406 -12.30 -30.78 -0.99
N ASP A 407 -11.57 -30.05 -0.15
CA ASP A 407 -11.89 -28.65 0.16
C ASP A 407 -11.67 -27.72 -1.03
N ALA A 408 -10.59 -27.91 -1.80
CA ALA A 408 -10.37 -27.19 -3.04
C ALA A 408 -11.45 -27.50 -4.09
N HIS A 409 -11.89 -28.76 -4.18
CA HIS A 409 -12.97 -29.17 -5.07
C HIS A 409 -14.31 -28.55 -4.66
N LYS A 410 -14.64 -28.54 -3.35
CA LYS A 410 -15.82 -27.84 -2.82
C LYS A 410 -15.76 -26.35 -3.13
N ALA A 411 -14.61 -25.69 -2.94
CA ALA A 411 -14.43 -24.28 -3.28
C ALA A 411 -14.65 -24.01 -4.77
N SER A 412 -14.10 -24.86 -5.65
CA SER A 412 -14.34 -24.78 -7.09
C SER A 412 -15.82 -24.91 -7.44
N LEU A 413 -16.53 -25.86 -6.81
CA LEU A 413 -17.97 -26.02 -7.01
C LEU A 413 -18.76 -24.81 -6.49
N ARG A 414 -18.44 -24.27 -5.31
CA ARG A 414 -19.06 -23.05 -4.78
C ARG A 414 -18.90 -21.87 -5.73
N ARG A 415 -17.72 -21.71 -6.34
CA ARG A 415 -17.43 -20.63 -7.31
C ARG A 415 -18.39 -20.62 -8.50
N THR A 416 -18.96 -21.76 -8.89
CA THR A 416 -19.96 -21.82 -9.97
C THR A 416 -21.27 -21.11 -9.63
N PHE A 417 -21.58 -20.92 -8.34
CA PHE A 417 -22.81 -20.28 -7.85
C PHE A 417 -22.69 -18.78 -7.59
N ILE A 418 -21.48 -18.21 -7.64
CA ILE A 418 -21.24 -16.79 -7.30
C ILE A 418 -22.09 -15.85 -8.13
N LYS A 419 -22.18 -16.12 -9.43
CA LYS A 419 -23.00 -15.31 -10.33
C LYS A 419 -24.48 -15.32 -9.93
N ASP A 420 -25.03 -16.48 -9.57
CA ASP A 420 -26.44 -16.59 -9.12
C ASP A 420 -26.66 -15.85 -7.79
N ILE A 421 -25.71 -15.94 -6.86
CA ILE A 421 -25.75 -15.23 -5.57
C ILE A 421 -25.80 -13.71 -5.79
N ILE A 422 -24.97 -13.20 -6.71
CA ILE A 422 -24.91 -11.77 -7.04
C ILE A 422 -26.17 -11.32 -7.81
N ASP A 423 -26.59 -12.07 -8.83
CA ASP A 423 -27.72 -11.73 -9.71
C ASP A 423 -29.06 -11.74 -8.96
N ARG A 424 -29.23 -12.67 -8.01
CA ARG A 424 -30.44 -12.76 -7.16
C ARG A 424 -30.36 -11.96 -5.87
N ASN A 425 -29.28 -11.21 -5.66
CA ASN A 425 -29.01 -10.44 -4.45
C ASN A 425 -29.18 -11.25 -3.14
N GLN A 426 -28.55 -12.42 -3.05
CA GLN A 426 -28.59 -13.28 -1.86
C GLN A 426 -27.64 -12.79 -0.74
N LEU A 427 -27.70 -11.50 -0.47
CA LEU A 427 -26.91 -10.79 0.53
C LEU A 427 -27.85 -10.04 1.47
N SER A 428 -27.51 -10.03 2.75
CA SER A 428 -28.16 -9.21 3.76
C SER A 428 -27.14 -8.30 4.44
N VAL A 429 -27.60 -7.24 5.09
CA VAL A 429 -26.74 -6.28 5.79
C VAL A 429 -27.10 -6.26 7.26
N VAL A 430 -26.09 -6.27 8.12
CA VAL A 430 -26.22 -6.01 9.55
C VAL A 430 -25.36 -4.80 9.92
N PHE A 431 -25.74 -4.09 10.97
CA PHE A 431 -25.09 -2.86 11.41
C PHE A 431 -24.51 -3.01 12.81
N GLN A 432 -23.31 -2.49 13.01
CA GLN A 432 -22.67 -2.48 14.33
C GLN A 432 -22.43 -1.04 14.80
N PRO A 433 -22.81 -0.67 16.04
CA PRO A 433 -22.68 0.70 16.53
C PRO A 433 -21.23 1.06 16.90
N ILE A 434 -20.82 2.26 16.48
CA ILE A 434 -19.55 2.90 16.82
C ILE A 434 -19.83 4.01 17.83
N VAL A 435 -19.17 3.97 18.99
CA VAL A 435 -19.40 4.91 20.10
C VAL A 435 -18.22 5.89 20.26
N SER A 436 -18.51 7.15 20.59
CA SER A 436 -17.48 8.09 21.01
C SER A 436 -17.02 7.80 22.43
N LEU A 437 -15.72 7.57 22.62
CA LEU A 437 -15.14 7.38 23.95
C LEU A 437 -14.99 8.68 24.75
N LYS A 438 -15.28 9.83 24.14
CA LYS A 438 -15.28 11.14 24.82
C LYS A 438 -16.62 11.46 25.46
N THR A 439 -17.71 11.23 24.72
CA THR A 439 -19.07 11.63 25.14
C THR A 439 -19.94 10.43 25.56
N GLY A 440 -19.60 9.23 25.10
CA GLY A 440 -20.45 8.04 25.21
C GLY A 440 -21.64 8.06 24.24
N GLU A 441 -21.68 8.98 23.28
CA GLU A 441 -22.73 9.08 22.27
C GLU A 441 -22.42 8.20 21.06
N LEU A 442 -23.46 7.78 20.35
CA LEU A 442 -23.35 7.07 19.09
C LEU A 442 -22.70 7.99 18.05
N PHE A 443 -21.66 7.50 17.37
CA PHE A 443 -20.98 8.22 16.30
C PHE A 443 -21.49 7.80 14.92
N GLY A 444 -21.71 6.49 14.76
CA GLY A 444 -22.08 5.90 13.48
C GLY A 444 -22.32 4.40 13.58
N PHE A 445 -22.52 3.78 12.42
CA PHE A 445 -22.66 2.34 12.27
C PHE A 445 -21.74 1.83 11.18
N GLU A 446 -21.12 0.67 11.39
CA GLU A 446 -20.47 -0.10 10.31
C GLU A 446 -21.48 -1.06 9.68
N ALA A 447 -21.58 -1.03 8.35
CA ALA A 447 -22.41 -1.95 7.58
C ALA A 447 -21.63 -3.20 7.18
N LEU A 448 -22.08 -4.34 7.66
CA LEU A 448 -21.43 -5.63 7.45
C LEU A 448 -22.32 -6.54 6.60
N SER A 449 -21.81 -6.95 5.44
CA SER A 449 -22.52 -7.86 4.54
C SER A 449 -22.52 -9.30 5.10
N ARG A 450 -23.63 -10.02 4.87
CA ARG A 450 -23.83 -11.41 5.28
C ARG A 450 -24.41 -12.24 4.13
N PRO A 451 -23.78 -13.36 3.74
CA PRO A 451 -24.35 -14.24 2.73
C PRO A 451 -25.64 -14.88 3.25
N MET A 452 -26.68 -14.92 2.42
CA MET A 452 -27.91 -15.66 2.73
C MET A 452 -27.85 -17.11 2.24
N ASN A 453 -26.92 -17.41 1.34
CA ASN A 453 -26.77 -18.73 0.76
C ASN A 453 -26.03 -19.67 1.73
N PRO A 454 -26.59 -20.85 2.08
CA PRO A 454 -25.98 -21.76 3.05
C PRO A 454 -24.66 -22.40 2.57
N LEU A 455 -24.30 -22.24 1.28
CA LEU A 455 -23.01 -22.67 0.75
C LEU A 455 -21.83 -21.89 1.35
N TYR A 456 -22.08 -20.69 1.88
CA TYR A 456 -21.08 -19.80 2.45
C TYR A 456 -21.34 -19.60 3.94
N SER A 457 -20.34 -19.90 4.77
CA SER A 457 -20.43 -19.73 6.22
C SER A 457 -20.13 -18.29 6.65
N SER A 458 -19.34 -17.57 5.85
CA SER A 458 -18.93 -16.20 6.10
C SER A 458 -18.88 -15.38 4.82
N ILE A 459 -18.94 -14.05 4.95
CA ILE A 459 -18.77 -13.14 3.81
C ILE A 459 -17.35 -13.20 3.23
N THR A 460 -16.35 -13.50 4.06
CA THR A 460 -14.95 -13.63 3.65
C THR A 460 -14.77 -14.77 2.66
N GLU A 461 -15.35 -15.95 2.92
CA GLU A 461 -15.32 -17.07 1.97
C GLU A 461 -15.94 -16.70 0.61
N LEU A 462 -17.02 -15.91 0.62
CA LEU A 462 -17.67 -15.44 -0.61
C LEU A 462 -16.81 -14.43 -1.36
N ILE A 463 -16.13 -13.53 -0.64
CA ILE A 463 -15.19 -12.56 -1.21
C ILE A 463 -14.00 -13.30 -1.85
N ASP A 464 -13.36 -14.24 -1.14
CA ASP A 464 -12.21 -15.00 -1.62
C ASP A 464 -12.55 -15.80 -2.90
N ASP A 465 -13.72 -16.45 -2.90
CA ASP A 465 -14.19 -17.20 -4.06
C ASP A 465 -14.61 -16.24 -5.22
N ALA A 466 -15.10 -15.04 -4.93
CA ALA A 466 -15.41 -14.01 -5.94
C ALA A 466 -14.17 -13.38 -6.56
N GLU A 467 -13.10 -13.17 -5.78
CA GLU A 467 -11.80 -12.75 -6.29
C GLU A 467 -11.20 -13.83 -7.20
N ALA A 468 -11.17 -15.08 -6.74
CA ALA A 468 -10.64 -16.21 -7.50
C ALA A 468 -11.40 -16.48 -8.82
N SER A 469 -12.66 -16.06 -8.92
CA SER A 469 -13.49 -16.21 -10.12
C SER A 469 -13.62 -14.93 -10.96
N GLY A 470 -12.99 -13.83 -10.56
CA GLY A 470 -13.06 -12.54 -11.26
C GLY A 470 -14.40 -11.78 -11.12
N HIS A 471 -15.25 -12.15 -10.16
CA HIS A 471 -16.55 -11.51 -9.91
C HIS A 471 -16.54 -10.51 -8.74
N TYR A 472 -15.40 -10.33 -8.07
CA TYR A 472 -15.26 -9.45 -6.91
C TYR A 472 -15.82 -8.03 -7.14
N VAL A 473 -15.54 -7.44 -8.30
CA VAL A 473 -16.00 -6.08 -8.66
C VAL A 473 -17.52 -5.95 -8.59
N ILE A 474 -18.24 -6.95 -9.11
CA ILE A 474 -19.70 -6.95 -9.15
C ILE A 474 -20.27 -7.21 -7.76
N LEU A 475 -19.62 -8.09 -6.99
CA LEU A 475 -20.00 -8.41 -5.62
C LEU A 475 -19.87 -7.18 -4.71
N GLU A 476 -18.73 -6.51 -4.73
CA GLU A 476 -18.48 -5.31 -3.93
C GLU A 476 -19.48 -4.21 -4.24
N LYS A 477 -19.72 -3.92 -5.53
CA LYS A 477 -20.74 -2.94 -5.93
C LYS A 477 -22.10 -3.29 -5.32
N ARG A 478 -22.51 -4.57 -5.37
CA ARG A 478 -23.75 -5.02 -4.75
C ARG A 478 -23.76 -4.82 -3.23
N MET A 479 -22.68 -5.15 -2.54
CA MET A 479 -22.54 -4.96 -1.09
C MET A 479 -22.69 -3.48 -0.70
N VAL A 480 -22.03 -2.58 -1.42
CA VAL A 480 -22.08 -1.13 -1.18
C VAL A 480 -23.50 -0.58 -1.38
N TYR A 481 -24.15 -0.89 -2.50
CA TYR A 481 -25.53 -0.41 -2.74
C TYR A 481 -26.51 -0.99 -1.73
N ASN A 482 -26.41 -2.27 -1.36
CA ASN A 482 -27.27 -2.86 -0.34
C ASN A 482 -27.11 -2.15 1.02
N ALA A 483 -25.88 -1.80 1.41
CA ALA A 483 -25.62 -1.07 2.65
C ALA A 483 -26.26 0.33 2.63
N LEU A 484 -26.09 1.06 1.52
CA LEU A 484 -26.67 2.39 1.33
C LEU A 484 -28.20 2.35 1.32
N ASP A 485 -28.80 1.45 0.53
CA ASP A 485 -30.25 1.29 0.40
C ASP A 485 -30.88 0.91 1.75
N THR A 486 -30.31 -0.08 2.44
CA THR A 486 -30.82 -0.51 3.76
C THR A 486 -30.72 0.62 4.79
N TYR A 487 -29.66 1.43 4.76
CA TYR A 487 -29.52 2.56 5.68
C TYR A 487 -30.39 3.77 5.30
N MET A 488 -30.88 3.88 4.06
CA MET A 488 -31.90 4.88 3.72
C MET A 488 -33.22 4.66 4.46
N GLU A 489 -33.55 3.41 4.75
CA GLU A 489 -34.77 3.01 5.48
C GLU A 489 -34.67 3.20 7.01
N ARG A 490 -33.58 3.79 7.50
CA ARG A 490 -33.33 4.00 8.94
C ARG A 490 -34.36 4.90 9.61
N ASP A 491 -34.45 4.76 10.93
CA ASP A 491 -35.18 5.70 11.79
C ASP A 491 -34.60 7.14 11.66
N PRO A 492 -35.45 8.18 11.51
CA PRO A 492 -35.01 9.58 11.46
C PRO A 492 -34.07 10.02 12.59
N LYS A 493 -34.12 9.41 13.77
CA LYS A 493 -33.20 9.72 14.88
C LYS A 493 -31.73 9.42 14.54
N TYR A 494 -31.48 8.52 13.58
CA TYR A 494 -30.15 8.16 13.12
C TYR A 494 -29.68 8.98 11.90
N LYS A 495 -30.43 10.00 11.49
CA LYS A 495 -30.14 10.76 10.27
C LYS A 495 -28.72 11.35 10.22
N ASP A 496 -28.27 11.89 11.35
CA ASP A 496 -27.02 12.65 11.45
C ASP A 496 -25.78 11.81 11.79
N HIS A 497 -25.93 10.49 11.89
CA HIS A 497 -24.85 9.54 12.22
C HIS A 497 -24.15 9.01 10.97
N TYR A 498 -22.87 8.71 11.10
CA TYR A 498 -22.05 8.18 9.99
C TYR A 498 -22.38 6.73 9.68
N LEU A 499 -22.38 6.38 8.39
CA LEU A 499 -22.40 5.01 7.90
C LEU A 499 -21.01 4.66 7.38
N PHE A 500 -20.39 3.64 7.95
CA PHE A 500 -19.12 3.09 7.49
C PHE A 500 -19.36 1.91 6.56
N ILE A 501 -18.67 1.90 5.41
CA ILE A 501 -18.82 0.89 4.37
C ILE A 501 -17.45 0.45 3.89
N ASN A 502 -17.22 -0.86 3.90
CA ASN A 502 -15.95 -1.46 3.51
C ASN A 502 -15.88 -1.47 1.98
N THR A 503 -14.78 -0.98 1.44
CA THR A 503 -14.47 -1.00 0.01
C THR A 503 -13.02 -1.46 -0.18
N ALA A 504 -12.78 -2.34 -1.15
CA ALA A 504 -11.43 -2.75 -1.44
C ALA A 504 -10.63 -1.63 -2.10
N PRO A 505 -9.31 -1.65 -1.91
CA PRO A 505 -8.41 -0.81 -2.67
C PRO A 505 -8.39 -1.12 -4.18
N TYR A 506 -9.07 -2.13 -4.71
CA TYR A 506 -9.09 -2.38 -6.16
C TYR A 506 -10.05 -1.45 -6.90
N ALA A 507 -9.79 -1.18 -8.18
CA ALA A 507 -10.48 -0.17 -9.00
C ALA A 507 -11.93 -0.58 -9.35
N THR A 508 -12.70 -0.95 -8.33
CA THR A 508 -14.01 -1.57 -8.43
C THR A 508 -15.11 -0.54 -8.64
N LEU A 509 -15.06 0.55 -7.88
CA LEU A 509 -15.96 1.70 -8.05
C LEU A 509 -15.21 2.74 -8.87
N ASP A 510 -15.71 3.02 -10.07
CA ASP A 510 -15.18 4.08 -10.91
C ASP A 510 -15.72 5.46 -10.49
N GLU A 511 -15.21 6.53 -11.11
CA GLU A 511 -15.68 7.89 -10.82
C GLU A 511 -17.18 8.05 -11.08
N LYS A 512 -17.78 7.29 -12.00
CA LYS A 512 -19.22 7.35 -12.28
C LYS A 512 -20.01 6.77 -11.10
N ASP A 513 -19.55 5.67 -10.53
CA ASP A 513 -20.17 5.02 -9.38
C ASP A 513 -20.10 5.93 -8.15
N TYR A 514 -18.96 6.57 -7.89
CA TYR A 514 -18.87 7.54 -6.78
C TYR A 514 -19.75 8.78 -6.99
N ASN A 515 -19.84 9.30 -8.22
CA ASN A 515 -20.73 10.41 -8.54
C ASN A 515 -22.21 10.02 -8.37
N ASP A 516 -22.57 8.83 -8.82
CA ASP A 516 -23.90 8.29 -8.67
C ASP A 516 -24.29 8.08 -7.19
N ILE A 517 -23.37 7.51 -6.40
CA ILE A 517 -23.55 7.36 -4.95
C ILE A 517 -23.70 8.73 -4.28
N ARG A 518 -22.87 9.72 -4.66
CA ARG A 518 -22.99 11.09 -4.16
C ARG A 518 -24.38 11.66 -4.44
N ASP A 519 -24.79 11.61 -5.70
CA ASP A 519 -26.00 12.28 -6.18
C ASP A 519 -27.27 11.64 -5.59
N ARG A 520 -27.24 10.32 -5.33
CA ARG A 520 -28.36 9.60 -4.72
C ARG A 520 -28.39 9.63 -3.19
N TYR A 521 -27.24 9.54 -2.51
CA TYR A 521 -27.23 9.24 -1.06
C TYR A 521 -26.64 10.35 -0.19
N PHE A 522 -25.61 11.09 -0.64
CA PHE A 522 -24.85 11.95 0.28
C PHE A 522 -25.61 13.19 0.73
N GLY A 523 -26.67 13.59 0.01
CA GLY A 523 -27.63 14.58 0.48
C GLY A 523 -28.53 14.10 1.64
N HIS A 524 -28.56 12.79 1.90
CA HIS A 524 -29.45 12.15 2.87
C HIS A 524 -28.71 11.48 4.03
N MET A 525 -27.41 11.21 3.92
CA MET A 525 -26.62 10.52 4.94
C MET A 525 -25.14 10.91 4.88
N LYS A 526 -24.39 10.65 5.96
CA LYS A 526 -22.93 10.84 6.01
C LYS A 526 -22.27 9.48 5.84
N VAL A 527 -21.34 9.36 4.89
CA VAL A 527 -20.68 8.09 4.58
C VAL A 527 -19.19 8.17 4.85
N VAL A 528 -18.64 7.08 5.39
CA VAL A 528 -17.21 6.84 5.53
C VAL A 528 -16.88 5.56 4.75
N PHE A 529 -15.94 5.65 3.81
CA PHE A 529 -15.42 4.46 3.14
C PHE A 529 -14.20 3.94 3.87
N GLU A 530 -14.18 2.64 4.15
CA GLU A 530 -13.08 1.96 4.80
C GLU A 530 -12.27 1.18 3.76
N VAL A 531 -10.94 1.35 3.77
CA VAL A 531 -10.05 0.68 2.83
C VAL A 531 -9.06 -0.23 3.57
N ILE A 532 -9.04 -1.49 3.14
CA ILE A 532 -8.24 -2.57 3.75
C ILE A 532 -6.89 -2.70 3.02
N GLU A 533 -5.77 -2.68 3.74
CA GLU A 533 -4.39 -2.80 3.20
C GLU A 533 -4.03 -4.25 2.75
N ARG A 534 -4.92 -5.00 2.07
CA ARG A 534 -4.63 -6.40 1.70
C ARG A 534 -3.66 -6.57 0.53
N ASN A 535 -3.43 -5.53 -0.28
CA ASN A 535 -2.51 -5.62 -1.43
C ASN A 535 -1.69 -4.34 -1.60
N ARG A 536 -0.37 -4.48 -1.81
CA ARG A 536 0.57 -3.38 -2.06
C ARG A 536 0.04 -2.48 -3.18
N MET A 537 -0.47 -1.32 -2.79
CA MET A 537 -0.91 -0.28 -3.71
C MET A 537 0.17 0.77 -3.85
N GLU A 538 0.37 1.24 -5.08
CA GLU A 538 1.24 2.38 -5.32
C GLU A 538 0.58 3.67 -4.75
N PRO A 539 1.35 4.53 -4.06
CA PRO A 539 0.83 5.76 -3.43
C PRO A 539 0.03 6.69 -4.37
N GLU A 540 0.26 6.60 -5.68
CA GLU A 540 -0.41 7.41 -6.70
C GLU A 540 -1.87 7.00 -6.92
N GLU A 541 -2.16 5.70 -6.97
CA GLU A 541 -3.52 5.18 -7.16
C GLU A 541 -4.41 5.49 -5.96
N ILE A 542 -3.83 5.41 -4.77
CA ILE A 542 -4.45 5.77 -3.51
C ILE A 542 -4.89 7.26 -3.50
N ASN A 543 -3.99 8.16 -3.91
CA ASN A 543 -4.25 9.61 -3.90
C ASN A 543 -5.37 10.01 -4.87
N ILE A 544 -5.43 9.37 -6.03
CA ILE A 544 -6.50 9.60 -7.01
C ILE A 544 -7.86 9.25 -6.40
N ARG A 545 -7.96 8.14 -5.68
CA ARG A 545 -9.22 7.70 -5.07
C ARG A 545 -9.64 8.52 -3.88
N LYS A 546 -8.69 8.90 -3.03
CA LYS A 546 -8.95 9.89 -2.00
C LYS A 546 -9.53 11.16 -2.62
N SER A 547 -8.97 11.64 -3.73
CA SER A 547 -9.49 12.81 -4.45
C SER A 547 -10.92 12.60 -4.93
N ILE A 548 -11.26 11.43 -5.48
CA ILE A 548 -12.62 11.10 -5.93
C ILE A 548 -13.60 11.03 -4.75
N VAL A 549 -13.26 10.32 -3.66
CA VAL A 549 -14.10 10.18 -2.46
C VAL A 549 -14.30 11.51 -1.74
N THR A 550 -13.23 12.30 -1.61
CA THR A 550 -13.27 13.62 -0.96
C THR A 550 -14.10 14.60 -1.79
N LYS A 551 -13.94 14.60 -3.13
CA LYS A 551 -14.78 15.40 -4.03
C LYS A 551 -16.25 14.97 -3.98
N ALA A 552 -16.50 13.70 -3.71
CA ALA A 552 -17.85 13.20 -3.54
C ALA A 552 -18.48 13.72 -2.24
N GLY A 553 -17.69 14.01 -1.19
CA GLY A 553 -18.16 14.53 0.10
C GLY A 553 -18.26 13.47 1.20
N ALA A 554 -17.66 12.29 1.00
CA ALA A 554 -17.50 11.26 2.01
C ALA A 554 -16.15 11.36 2.72
N LYS A 555 -16.08 10.76 3.92
CA LYS A 555 -14.83 10.60 4.67
C LYS A 555 -14.15 9.28 4.31
N PHE A 556 -12.88 9.18 4.67
CA PHE A 556 -12.06 8.01 4.39
C PHE A 556 -11.43 7.43 5.66
N ALA A 557 -11.55 6.12 5.85
CA ALA A 557 -10.95 5.38 6.96
C ALA A 557 -9.95 4.34 6.44
N LEU A 558 -8.83 4.18 7.16
CA LEU A 558 -7.87 3.09 6.95
C LEU A 558 -8.19 1.95 7.92
N ASP A 559 -8.43 0.76 7.39
CA ASP A 559 -8.87 -0.43 8.14
C ASP A 559 -7.71 -1.39 8.45
N ASP A 560 -7.88 -2.29 9.44
CA ASP A 560 -6.93 -3.34 9.85
C ASP A 560 -5.50 -2.85 10.25
N PHE A 561 -5.36 -1.61 10.75
CA PHE A 561 -4.04 -1.06 11.09
C PHE A 561 -3.41 -1.77 12.30
N GLY A 562 -2.23 -2.38 12.08
CA GLY A 562 -1.47 -3.09 13.13
C GLY A 562 -1.39 -4.62 12.95
N SER A 563 -2.07 -5.18 11.95
CA SER A 563 -2.04 -6.61 11.60
C SER A 563 -0.79 -6.98 10.74
N GLY A 564 0.40 -6.99 11.35
CA GLY A 564 1.64 -7.39 10.67
C GLY A 564 2.37 -6.26 9.92
N TYR A 565 2.91 -6.51 8.71
CA TYR A 565 3.70 -5.55 7.89
C TYR A 565 2.87 -4.33 7.38
N SER A 566 2.02 -3.73 8.21
CA SER A 566 1.35 -2.46 7.92
C SER A 566 2.43 -1.39 7.80
N ASN A 567 2.69 -0.94 6.58
CA ASN A 567 3.83 -0.09 6.30
C ASN A 567 3.40 1.35 6.60
N HIS A 568 4.06 2.04 7.53
CA HIS A 568 3.81 3.47 7.84
C HIS A 568 3.70 4.36 6.58
N LEU A 569 4.26 3.90 5.45
CA LEU A 569 4.10 4.48 4.12
C LEU A 569 2.64 4.63 3.66
N ALA A 570 1.76 3.65 3.89
CA ALA A 570 0.36 3.74 3.52
C ALA A 570 -0.33 4.86 4.31
N LEU A 571 -0.11 4.90 5.63
CA LEU A 571 -0.62 5.96 6.50
C LEU A 571 -0.10 7.36 6.10
N LEU A 572 1.18 7.46 5.71
CA LEU A 572 1.81 8.70 5.25
C LEU A 572 1.25 9.18 3.90
N ALA A 573 0.94 8.26 2.98
CA ALA A 573 0.39 8.59 1.67
C ALA A 573 -1.11 8.90 1.70
N LEU A 574 -1.88 8.18 2.54
CA LEU A 574 -3.34 8.25 2.60
C LEU A 574 -3.86 9.49 3.32
N GLU A 575 -3.20 9.93 4.39
CA GLU A 575 -3.71 10.97 5.31
C GLU A 575 -5.22 10.78 5.61
N PRO A 576 -5.64 9.64 6.18
CA PRO A 576 -7.06 9.31 6.35
C PRO A 576 -7.73 10.18 7.42
N ASP A 577 -9.07 10.32 7.36
CA ASP A 577 -9.85 10.97 8.41
C ASP A 577 -9.90 10.13 9.69
N ILE A 578 -9.92 8.80 9.53
CA ILE A 578 -10.03 7.82 10.61
C ILE A 578 -9.03 6.68 10.40
N ILE A 579 -8.34 6.26 11.45
CA ILE A 579 -7.54 5.03 11.49
C ILE A 579 -8.29 4.04 12.37
N LYS A 580 -8.63 2.88 11.83
CA LYS A 580 -9.21 1.78 12.59
C LYS A 580 -8.09 0.83 13.02
N ILE A 581 -8.04 0.58 14.32
CA ILE A 581 -7.02 -0.25 14.96
C ILE A 581 -7.53 -1.67 15.03
N ASP A 582 -6.75 -2.59 14.45
CA ASP A 582 -7.11 -4.00 14.39
C ASP A 582 -7.34 -4.60 15.79
N ARG A 583 -8.28 -5.55 15.83
CA ARG A 583 -8.67 -6.25 17.06
C ARG A 583 -7.49 -6.93 17.75
N GLU A 584 -6.48 -7.43 17.04
CA GLU A 584 -5.32 -8.07 17.67
C GLU A 584 -4.54 -7.10 18.57
N LEU A 585 -4.49 -5.80 18.23
CA LEU A 585 -3.84 -4.79 19.06
C LEU A 585 -4.72 -4.37 20.26
N VAL A 586 -6.04 -4.41 20.11
CA VAL A 586 -7.01 -4.06 21.17
C VAL A 586 -7.19 -5.19 22.19
N ARG A 587 -7.15 -6.44 21.74
CA ARG A 587 -7.45 -7.61 22.58
C ARG A 587 -6.44 -7.75 23.73
N LYS A 588 -6.95 -7.83 24.97
CA LYS A 588 -6.17 -7.87 26.22
C LYS A 588 -5.22 -6.68 26.40
N ILE A 589 -5.56 -5.52 25.83
CA ILE A 589 -4.71 -4.33 25.94
C ILE A 589 -4.58 -3.85 27.40
N ASP A 590 -5.55 -4.14 28.26
CA ASP A 590 -5.53 -3.82 29.69
C ASP A 590 -4.36 -4.48 30.44
N ASP A 591 -3.94 -5.68 30.02
CA ASP A 591 -2.89 -6.47 30.65
C ASP A 591 -1.52 -6.45 29.91
N ASP A 592 -1.45 -5.94 28.67
CA ASP A 592 -0.20 -5.88 27.88
C ASP A 592 0.30 -4.44 27.67
N LEU A 593 1.30 -4.06 28.47
CA LEU A 593 1.96 -2.75 28.39
C LEU A 593 2.57 -2.44 27.01
N ARG A 594 3.03 -3.45 26.26
CA ARG A 594 3.63 -3.23 24.94
C ARG A 594 2.58 -2.79 23.93
N LYS A 595 1.39 -3.39 23.99
CA LYS A 595 0.24 -2.99 23.18
C LYS A 595 -0.24 -1.59 23.55
N GLN A 596 -0.25 -1.26 24.85
CA GLN A 596 -0.56 0.09 25.32
C GLN A 596 0.40 1.13 24.72
N HIS A 597 1.71 0.91 24.81
CA HIS A 597 2.71 1.82 24.23
C HIS A 597 2.56 1.96 22.71
N MET A 598 2.39 0.85 21.99
CA MET A 598 2.22 0.89 20.53
C MET A 598 0.98 1.71 20.12
N LEU A 599 -0.15 1.53 20.82
CA LEU A 599 -1.35 2.29 20.54
C LEU A 599 -1.22 3.77 20.96
N GLU A 600 -0.49 4.09 22.03
CA GLU A 600 -0.19 5.48 22.39
C GLU A 600 0.57 6.21 21.27
N ASP A 601 1.57 5.56 20.67
CA ASP A 601 2.33 6.13 19.55
C ASP A 601 1.40 6.44 18.35
N ILE A 602 0.47 5.52 18.06
CA ILE A 602 -0.51 5.69 16.98
C ILE A 602 -1.47 6.84 17.27
N ILE A 603 -2.02 6.91 18.49
CA ILE A 603 -2.89 8.02 18.93
C ILE A 603 -2.16 9.35 18.82
N SER A 604 -0.89 9.39 19.23
CA SER A 604 -0.07 10.60 19.22
C SER A 604 0.18 11.09 17.80
N TYR A 605 0.51 10.18 16.89
CA TYR A 605 0.65 10.47 15.47
C TYR A 605 -0.66 10.97 14.86
N ALA A 606 -1.78 10.27 15.10
CA ALA A 606 -3.09 10.61 14.56
C ALA A 606 -3.52 12.02 15.00
N ARG A 607 -3.34 12.35 16.29
CA ARG A 607 -3.63 13.69 16.83
C ARG A 607 -2.83 14.80 16.15
N TYR A 608 -1.53 14.60 15.92
CA TYR A 608 -0.68 15.59 15.24
C TYR A 608 -1.14 15.86 13.80
N ARG A 609 -1.70 14.85 13.13
CA ARG A 609 -2.17 14.94 11.74
C ARG A 609 -3.65 15.33 11.61
N GLY A 610 -4.36 15.47 12.73
CA GLY A 610 -5.81 15.75 12.75
C GLY A 610 -6.69 14.52 12.43
N THR A 611 -6.10 13.33 12.38
CA THR A 611 -6.79 12.06 12.15
C THR A 611 -7.39 11.52 13.45
N ARG A 612 -8.54 10.85 13.37
CA ARG A 612 -9.19 10.20 14.53
C ARG A 612 -8.81 8.73 14.62
N VAL A 613 -8.82 8.18 15.84
CA VAL A 613 -8.55 6.74 16.06
C VAL A 613 -9.82 6.02 16.50
N LEU A 614 -10.13 4.91 15.84
CA LEU A 614 -11.21 3.99 16.16
C LEU A 614 -10.62 2.65 16.58
N ALA A 615 -10.94 2.16 17.78
CA ALA A 615 -10.48 0.85 18.25
C ALA A 615 -11.54 -0.24 17.99
N GLU A 616 -11.13 -1.32 17.34
CA GLU A 616 -12.03 -2.43 16.99
C GLU A 616 -11.94 -3.63 17.92
N GLY A 617 -13.02 -4.42 17.94
CA GLY A 617 -13.05 -5.68 18.66
C GLY A 617 -12.97 -5.53 20.18
N VAL A 618 -13.53 -4.45 20.73
CA VAL A 618 -13.66 -4.27 22.18
C VAL A 618 -14.66 -5.30 22.74
N GLU A 619 -14.17 -6.29 23.48
CA GLU A 619 -14.96 -7.42 23.98
C GLU A 619 -15.17 -7.33 25.51
N THR A 620 -14.32 -6.61 26.23
CA THR A 620 -14.34 -6.55 27.70
C THR A 620 -14.40 -5.13 28.26
N GLN A 621 -14.82 -5.02 29.53
CA GLN A 621 -14.80 -3.77 30.27
C GLN A 621 -13.37 -3.22 30.44
N GLY A 622 -12.39 -4.08 30.76
CA GLY A 622 -11.00 -3.67 31.00
C GLY A 622 -10.36 -3.01 29.77
N GLU A 623 -10.61 -3.59 28.59
CA GLU A 623 -10.20 -3.03 27.30
C GLU A 623 -10.83 -1.64 27.09
N LEU A 624 -12.15 -1.50 27.24
CA LEU A 624 -12.85 -0.22 27.07
C LEU A 624 -12.30 0.87 28.00
N GLU A 625 -12.13 0.56 29.30
CA GLU A 625 -11.61 1.50 30.28
C GLU A 625 -10.19 1.97 29.93
N THR A 626 -9.36 1.04 29.46
CA THR A 626 -7.98 1.32 29.05
C THR A 626 -7.95 2.22 27.81
N LEU A 627 -8.74 1.91 26.78
CA LEU A 627 -8.86 2.75 25.58
C LEU A 627 -9.38 4.16 25.90
N CYS A 628 -10.36 4.28 26.82
CA CYS A 628 -10.84 5.57 27.31
C CYS A 628 -9.71 6.38 27.98
N ARG A 629 -8.91 5.75 28.85
CA ARG A 629 -7.78 6.41 29.55
C ARG A 629 -6.68 6.86 28.58
N MET A 630 -6.39 6.07 27.57
CA MET A 630 -5.40 6.39 26.52
C MET A 630 -5.89 7.51 25.59
N GLY A 631 -7.20 7.79 25.60
CA GLY A 631 -7.80 8.88 24.84
C GLY A 631 -7.97 8.56 23.35
N VAL A 632 -8.31 7.31 23.04
CA VAL A 632 -8.86 6.89 21.75
C VAL A 632 -10.18 7.64 21.48
N ASP A 633 -10.49 7.98 20.23
CA ASP A 633 -11.66 8.79 19.89
C ASP A 633 -12.97 7.98 19.82
N TYR A 634 -12.91 6.82 19.17
CA TYR A 634 -14.06 5.95 18.91
C TYR A 634 -13.75 4.49 19.25
N ALA A 635 -14.78 3.71 19.57
CA ALA A 635 -14.66 2.28 19.78
C ALA A 635 -15.83 1.51 19.17
N GLN A 636 -15.53 0.26 18.82
CA GLN A 636 -16.47 -0.71 18.31
C GLN A 636 -16.10 -2.11 18.80
N GLY A 637 -17.10 -2.92 19.14
CA GLY A 637 -16.93 -4.32 19.53
C GLY A 637 -18.17 -4.86 20.21
N TYR A 638 -18.14 -6.14 20.59
CA TYR A 638 -19.31 -6.77 21.22
C TYR A 638 -19.69 -6.14 22.57
N PHE A 639 -18.72 -5.53 23.26
CA PHE A 639 -19.01 -4.80 24.50
C PHE A 639 -19.73 -3.46 24.25
N THR A 640 -19.51 -2.81 23.10
CA THR A 640 -20.20 -1.57 22.73
C THR A 640 -21.52 -1.83 22.00
N GLY A 641 -21.64 -2.97 21.32
CA GLY A 641 -22.86 -3.46 20.69
C GLY A 641 -22.54 -4.50 19.61
N GLU A 642 -23.33 -5.58 19.56
CA GLU A 642 -23.18 -6.63 18.55
C GLU A 642 -23.77 -6.19 17.19
N PRO A 643 -23.27 -6.73 16.07
CA PRO A 643 -23.88 -6.52 14.76
C PRO A 643 -25.33 -7.02 14.73
N SER A 644 -26.27 -6.19 14.29
CA SER A 644 -27.70 -6.52 14.22
C SER A 644 -28.35 -6.03 12.93
N ALA A 645 -29.38 -6.74 12.46
CA ALA A 645 -30.18 -6.30 11.30
C ALA A 645 -30.96 -5.01 11.60
N THR A 646 -31.28 -4.76 12.87
CA THR A 646 -31.95 -3.53 13.31
C THR A 646 -30.95 -2.58 13.97
N LEU A 647 -30.93 -1.32 13.54
CA LEU A 647 -30.11 -0.26 14.15
C LEU A 647 -30.48 -0.07 15.63
N SER A 648 -29.49 -0.13 16.51
CA SER A 648 -29.65 0.02 17.95
C SER A 648 -28.60 0.95 18.56
N ASP A 649 -28.96 1.61 19.65
CA ASP A 649 -28.02 2.45 20.40
C ASP A 649 -26.92 1.58 21.07
N PRO A 650 -25.75 2.15 21.40
CA PRO A 650 -24.67 1.41 22.06
C PRO A 650 -25.10 0.86 23.43
N ASP A 651 -24.44 -0.22 23.89
CA ASP A 651 -24.78 -0.88 25.16
C ASP A 651 -24.74 0.11 26.33
N PRO A 652 -25.82 0.22 27.13
CA PRO A 652 -25.89 1.17 28.25
C PRO A 652 -24.80 0.98 29.32
N ARG A 653 -24.19 -0.21 29.43
CA ARG A 653 -23.05 -0.46 30.32
C ARG A 653 -21.81 0.27 29.82
N ALA A 654 -21.49 0.17 28.53
CA ALA A 654 -20.36 0.87 27.92
C ALA A 654 -20.51 2.39 28.07
N ILE A 655 -21.70 2.93 27.79
CA ILE A 655 -21.99 4.38 27.94
C ILE A 655 -21.75 4.85 29.39
N ARG A 656 -22.20 4.09 30.39
CA ARG A 656 -21.99 4.43 31.80
C ARG A 656 -20.52 4.47 32.18
N ILE A 657 -19.73 3.50 31.71
CA ILE A 657 -18.29 3.44 31.96
C ILE A 657 -17.59 4.65 31.33
N ILE A 658 -17.85 4.91 30.04
CA ILE A 658 -17.28 6.05 29.30
C ILE A 658 -17.57 7.37 30.03
N LYS A 659 -18.82 7.60 30.41
CA LYS A 659 -19.23 8.82 31.15
C LYS A 659 -18.55 8.92 32.51
N SER A 660 -18.38 7.80 33.22
CA SER A 660 -17.71 7.78 34.52
C SER A 660 -16.22 8.12 34.46
N ILE A 661 -15.54 7.77 33.36
CA ILE A 661 -14.11 8.06 33.13
C ILE A 661 -13.94 9.49 32.60
N SER A 662 -14.79 9.91 31.65
CA SER A 662 -14.76 11.26 31.07
C SER A 662 -15.01 12.36 32.11
N HIS A 663 -15.84 12.10 33.14
CA HIS A 663 -16.09 13.04 34.25
C HIS A 663 -15.04 13.03 35.37
N LYS A 664 -14.19 12.00 35.48
CA LYS A 664 -13.19 11.90 36.56
C LYS A 664 -11.83 12.52 36.24
N ASN A 665 -11.54 12.76 34.96
CA ASN A 665 -10.19 13.13 34.49
C ASN A 665 -10.04 14.61 34.07
N GLN A 666 -10.94 15.51 34.46
CA GLN A 666 -10.83 16.93 34.13
C GLN A 666 -10.67 17.78 35.39
N ILE A 667 -9.54 18.50 35.48
CA ILE A 667 -9.35 19.55 36.48
C ILE A 667 -10.37 20.65 36.19
N ASP A 668 -11.22 20.98 37.15
CA ASP A 668 -12.23 22.04 37.01
C ASP A 668 -11.72 23.38 37.57
N MET A 669 -12.46 24.47 37.30
CA MET A 669 -12.10 25.81 37.80
C MET A 669 -12.10 25.91 39.32
N ARG A 670 -12.88 25.08 40.03
CA ARG A 670 -12.90 25.08 41.50
C ARG A 670 -11.56 24.56 42.01
N GLN A 671 -11.03 23.51 41.39
CA GLN A 671 -9.72 22.95 41.73
C GLN A 671 -8.59 23.96 41.45
N VAL A 672 -8.62 24.65 40.30
CA VAL A 672 -7.64 25.72 39.97
C VAL A 672 -7.70 26.87 40.98
N TYR A 673 -8.90 27.33 41.35
CA TYR A 673 -9.09 28.38 42.34
C TYR A 673 -8.52 28.02 43.71
N ILE A 674 -8.81 26.81 44.22
CA ILE A 674 -8.31 26.33 45.51
C ILE A 674 -6.78 26.32 45.53
N ILE A 675 -6.14 25.86 44.45
CA ILE A 675 -4.68 25.83 44.34
C ILE A 675 -4.10 27.25 44.45
N ILE A 676 -4.65 28.22 43.72
CA ILE A 676 -4.16 29.61 43.71
C ILE A 676 -4.37 30.28 45.08
N GLU A 677 -5.58 30.16 45.64
CA GLU A 677 -5.94 30.77 46.93
C GLU A 677 -5.02 30.26 48.05
N LYS A 678 -4.80 28.94 48.11
CA LYS A 678 -3.94 28.33 49.12
C LYS A 678 -2.48 28.70 48.93
N SER A 679 -2.02 28.78 47.68
CA SER A 679 -0.65 29.21 47.38
C SER A 679 -0.38 30.64 47.83
N LEU A 680 -1.35 31.55 47.67
CA LEU A 680 -1.25 32.91 48.21
C LEU A 680 -1.30 32.94 49.74
N ALA A 681 -2.05 32.04 50.38
CA ALA A 681 -2.13 31.96 51.84
C ALA A 681 -0.78 31.60 52.48
N PHE A 682 0.09 30.86 51.79
CA PHE A 682 1.47 30.60 52.24
C PHE A 682 2.34 31.86 52.25
N VAL A 683 2.08 32.81 51.34
CA VAL A 683 2.78 34.11 51.31
C VAL A 683 2.19 35.05 52.36
N ASN A 684 0.85 35.20 52.37
CA ASN A 684 0.14 36.03 53.32
C ASN A 684 -1.35 35.62 53.39
N GLU A 685 -1.81 35.20 54.57
CA GLU A 685 -3.20 34.78 54.81
C GLU A 685 -4.22 35.91 54.53
N LYS A 686 -3.84 37.18 54.77
CA LYS A 686 -4.68 38.36 54.47
C LYS A 686 -4.90 38.51 52.96
N LEU A 687 -3.91 38.20 52.13
CA LEU A 687 -4.04 38.26 50.66
C LEU A 687 -5.00 37.19 50.12
N ALA A 688 -4.90 35.95 50.61
CA ALA A 688 -5.83 34.87 50.23
C ALA A 688 -7.28 35.19 50.60
N LYS A 689 -7.50 35.82 51.77
CA LYS A 689 -8.82 36.30 52.17
C LYS A 689 -9.31 37.44 51.29
N ASN A 690 -8.43 38.38 50.93
CA ASN A 690 -8.74 39.48 50.01
C ASN A 690 -9.18 38.95 48.64
N LEU A 691 -8.44 38.00 48.08
CA LEU A 691 -8.75 37.32 46.82
C LEU A 691 -10.17 36.75 46.86
N SER A 692 -10.48 35.96 47.89
CA SER A 692 -11.76 35.28 48.03
C SER A 692 -12.95 36.25 48.10
N ILE A 693 -12.82 37.32 48.89
CA ILE A 693 -13.86 38.35 49.02
C ILE A 693 -14.00 39.12 47.70
N THR A 694 -12.89 39.48 47.05
CA THR A 694 -12.92 40.21 45.78
C THR A 694 -13.58 39.38 44.68
N THR A 695 -13.19 38.12 44.49
CA THR A 695 -13.78 37.23 43.47
C THR A 695 -15.28 37.03 43.71
N PHE A 696 -15.70 36.89 44.98
CA PHE A 696 -17.12 36.79 45.33
C PHE A 696 -17.90 38.07 45.01
N LEU A 697 -17.35 39.24 45.32
CA LEU A 697 -17.97 40.53 44.99
C LEU A 697 -18.04 40.74 43.48
N MET A 698 -16.97 40.41 42.74
CA MET A 698 -16.94 40.48 41.27
C MET A 698 -18.04 39.61 40.64
N MET A 699 -18.23 38.39 41.16
CA MET A 699 -19.30 37.49 40.73
C MET A 699 -20.69 38.11 40.97
N LYS A 700 -20.98 38.63 42.17
CA LYS A 700 -22.31 39.17 42.51
C LYS A 700 -22.59 40.49 41.78
N LEU A 701 -21.59 41.37 41.66
CA LEU A 701 -21.70 42.63 40.93
C LEU A 701 -21.90 42.40 39.43
N GLY A 702 -21.10 41.51 38.82
CA GLY A 702 -21.24 41.19 37.39
C GLY A 702 -22.63 40.65 37.02
N LYS A 703 -23.19 39.78 37.88
CA LYS A 703 -24.58 39.30 37.72
C LYS A 703 -25.60 40.42 37.85
N ARG A 704 -25.44 41.33 38.81
CA ARG A 704 -26.39 42.43 39.04
C ARG A 704 -26.38 43.48 37.93
N LEU A 705 -25.21 43.70 37.33
CA LEU A 705 -25.01 44.61 36.19
C LEU A 705 -25.43 43.99 34.84
N GLY A 706 -25.88 42.73 34.83
CA GLY A 706 -26.41 42.08 33.63
C GLY A 706 -25.36 41.71 32.59
N PHE A 707 -24.11 41.50 33.00
CA PHE A 707 -23.07 41.01 32.08
C PHE A 707 -23.39 39.60 31.57
N ASP A 708 -23.01 39.33 30.32
CA ASP A 708 -23.16 38.01 29.72
C ASP A 708 -22.23 36.96 30.36
N GLY A 709 -22.49 35.68 30.07
CA GLY A 709 -21.79 34.56 30.69
C GLY A 709 -20.27 34.60 30.49
N ASP A 710 -19.81 34.86 29.26
CA ASP A 710 -18.38 34.84 28.92
C ASP A 710 -17.65 36.05 29.54
N LYS A 711 -18.30 37.22 29.57
CA LYS A 711 -17.76 38.42 30.21
C LYS A 711 -17.64 38.26 31.72
N ILE A 712 -18.63 37.65 32.39
CA ILE A 712 -18.54 37.34 33.83
C ILE A 712 -17.41 36.36 34.10
N ILE A 713 -17.23 35.34 33.26
CA ILE A 713 -16.15 34.36 33.40
C ILE A 713 -14.79 35.03 33.29
N GLY A 714 -14.57 35.87 32.27
CA GLY A 714 -13.34 36.64 32.11
C GLY A 714 -13.02 37.51 33.33
N LEU A 715 -14.01 38.24 33.85
CA LEU A 715 -13.87 39.06 35.06
C LEU A 715 -13.50 38.25 36.32
N ILE A 716 -14.14 37.09 36.50
CA ILE A 716 -13.85 36.20 37.63
C ILE A 716 -12.44 35.66 37.52
N ILE A 717 -12.04 35.15 36.36
CA ILE A 717 -10.69 34.61 36.14
C ILE A 717 -9.63 35.69 36.34
N THR A 718 -9.83 36.89 35.81
CA THR A 718 -8.91 38.01 36.05
C THR A 718 -8.85 38.39 37.53
N SER A 719 -9.94 38.28 38.28
CA SER A 719 -9.90 38.49 39.73
C SER A 719 -9.10 37.41 40.48
N ILE A 720 -9.16 36.15 40.02
CA ILE A 720 -8.43 35.01 40.61
C ILE A 720 -6.92 35.17 40.40
N PHE A 721 -6.51 35.63 39.22
CA PHE A 721 -5.11 35.79 38.84
C PHE A 721 -4.53 37.17 39.15
N ARG A 722 -5.30 38.04 39.82
CA ARG A 722 -4.95 39.44 40.08
C ARG A 722 -3.62 39.60 40.83
N ASP A 723 -3.49 38.88 41.92
CA ASP A 723 -2.35 38.98 42.85
C ASP A 723 -1.28 37.93 42.57
N ILE A 724 -1.34 37.25 41.41
CA ILE A 724 -0.47 36.12 41.12
C ILE A 724 1.02 36.51 41.07
N GLY A 725 1.31 37.76 40.73
CA GLY A 725 2.67 38.30 40.75
C GLY A 725 3.28 38.44 42.14
N MET A 726 2.49 38.39 43.22
CA MET A 726 3.00 38.33 44.59
C MET A 726 3.67 37.00 44.93
N LEU A 727 3.48 35.98 44.08
CA LEU A 727 4.22 34.72 44.20
C LEU A 727 5.70 34.87 43.78
N TYR A 728 6.07 35.97 43.11
CA TYR A 728 7.46 36.30 42.74
C TYR A 728 8.22 37.02 43.88
N PRO A 729 9.43 36.58 44.29
CA PRO A 729 10.09 37.06 45.51
C PRO A 729 10.80 38.39 45.33
N GLY A 730 11.19 38.75 44.09
CA GLY A 730 11.89 40.00 43.77
C GLY A 730 10.98 41.22 43.68
N CYS A 731 9.68 41.08 43.95
CA CYS A 731 8.74 42.18 44.03
C CYS A 731 8.60 42.63 45.49
N GLU A 732 9.30 43.70 45.85
CA GLU A 732 9.05 44.37 47.13
C GLU A 732 7.66 45.06 47.10
N GLU A 733 6.91 44.98 48.20
CA GLU A 733 5.91 46.00 48.51
C GLU A 733 6.66 47.31 48.76
N GLU A 734 7.02 48.04 47.71
CA GLU A 734 7.19 49.47 47.89
C GLU A 734 5.80 50.01 48.27
N GLN A 735 5.62 50.32 49.55
CA GLN A 735 4.63 51.31 49.99
C GLN A 735 5.06 52.68 49.43
N GLY A 736 5.02 52.81 48.11
CA GLY A 736 5.33 54.01 47.37
C GLY A 736 4.18 55.00 47.54
N SER A 737 4.52 56.22 47.95
CA SER A 737 3.62 57.35 48.01
C SER A 737 3.10 57.74 46.62
N GLY A 738 1.88 57.33 46.26
CA GLY A 738 1.08 57.95 45.21
C GLY A 738 1.30 57.46 43.77
N ASN A 739 0.18 57.25 43.04
CA ASN A 739 0.02 57.09 41.59
C ASN A 739 0.85 56.06 40.78
N ASP A 740 1.88 55.42 41.33
CA ASP A 740 2.71 54.44 40.61
C ASP A 740 2.14 53.01 40.64
N ILE A 741 2.32 52.28 39.52
CA ILE A 741 1.88 50.88 39.37
C ILE A 741 2.95 50.00 40.02
N SER A 742 2.55 49.12 40.94
CA SER A 742 3.51 48.25 41.62
C SER A 742 4.18 47.27 40.65
N THR A 743 5.39 46.83 41.00
CA THR A 743 6.16 45.85 40.21
C THR A 743 5.41 44.51 40.07
N HIS A 744 4.74 44.02 41.12
CA HIS A 744 3.97 42.78 41.05
C HIS A 744 2.73 42.92 40.15
N THR A 745 2.13 44.12 40.08
CA THR A 745 0.99 44.40 39.21
C THR A 745 1.40 44.38 37.74
N VAL A 746 2.54 44.99 37.40
CA VAL A 746 3.12 44.94 36.05
C VAL A 746 3.44 43.49 35.67
N PHE A 747 4.02 42.74 36.59
CA PHE A 747 4.35 41.34 36.37
C PHE A 747 3.10 40.47 36.16
N SER A 748 2.08 40.63 37.01
CA SER A 748 0.78 39.94 36.86
C SER A 748 0.14 40.26 35.51
N TYR A 749 0.20 41.51 35.07
CA TYR A 749 -0.26 41.90 33.73
C TYR A 749 0.52 41.18 32.61
N LEU A 750 1.85 41.15 32.66
CA LEU A 750 2.67 40.54 31.62
C LEU A 750 2.39 39.03 31.50
N ILE A 751 2.36 38.32 32.63
CA ILE A 751 2.09 36.89 32.68
C ILE A 751 0.67 36.58 32.20
N PHE A 752 -0.33 37.32 32.70
CA PHE A 752 -1.71 37.10 32.32
C PHE A 752 -1.96 37.46 30.84
N LYS A 753 -1.36 38.53 30.33
CA LYS A 753 -1.48 38.91 28.92
C LYS A 753 -0.88 37.87 27.97
N GLU A 754 0.25 37.27 28.35
CA GLU A 754 0.97 36.34 27.48
C GLU A 754 0.40 34.92 27.53
N PHE A 755 -0.05 34.46 28.70
CA PHE A 755 -0.37 33.04 28.92
C PHE A 755 -1.84 32.74 29.25
N SER A 756 -2.64 33.76 29.59
CA SER A 756 -4.07 33.57 29.88
C SER A 756 -4.89 33.36 28.60
N PRO A 757 -5.94 32.52 28.63
CA PRO A 757 -6.89 32.43 27.53
C PRO A 757 -7.75 33.69 27.36
N TYR A 758 -7.70 34.63 28.30
CA TYR A 758 -8.48 35.88 28.31
C TYR A 758 -7.58 37.14 28.30
N PRO A 759 -6.70 37.31 27.29
CA PRO A 759 -5.70 38.37 27.27
C PRO A 759 -6.29 39.80 27.20
N GLU A 760 -7.51 39.94 26.70
CA GLU A 760 -8.23 41.22 26.62
C GLU A 760 -8.55 41.81 28.00
N TYR A 761 -8.74 40.96 29.02
CA TYR A 761 -8.97 41.39 30.40
C TYR A 761 -7.68 41.66 31.18
N ALA A 762 -6.51 41.28 30.64
CA ALA A 762 -5.21 41.51 31.30
C ALA A 762 -4.99 43.00 31.62
N ARG A 763 -5.43 43.90 30.73
CA ARG A 763 -5.30 45.36 30.92
C ARG A 763 -5.99 45.85 32.19
N MET A 764 -7.01 45.14 32.68
CA MET A 764 -7.67 45.43 33.96
C MET A 764 -6.67 45.41 35.12
N LEU A 765 -5.70 44.48 35.07
CA LEU A 765 -4.67 44.33 36.10
C LEU A 765 -3.74 45.53 36.17
N LEU A 766 -3.41 46.20 35.06
CA LEU A 766 -2.53 47.38 35.11
C LEU A 766 -3.09 48.54 35.93
N TYR A 767 -4.41 48.69 35.96
CA TYR A 767 -5.07 49.88 36.51
C TYR A 767 -5.70 49.64 37.88
N HIS A 768 -5.86 48.39 38.31
CA HIS A 768 -6.69 48.08 39.47
C HIS A 768 -6.16 48.54 40.84
N HIS A 769 -4.86 48.84 40.98
CA HIS A 769 -4.29 49.41 42.21
C HIS A 769 -4.16 50.95 42.18
N ARG A 770 -4.61 51.61 41.11
CA ARG A 770 -4.54 53.08 41.02
C ARG A 770 -5.71 53.73 41.74
N LYS A 771 -5.41 54.75 42.57
CA LYS A 771 -6.42 55.63 43.17
C LYS A 771 -6.97 56.59 42.12
N TYR A 772 -8.24 56.45 41.78
CA TYR A 772 -8.93 57.37 40.87
C TYR A 772 -9.38 58.64 41.61
N HIS A 773 -8.48 59.61 41.83
CA HIS A 773 -8.81 60.89 42.47
C HIS A 773 -9.43 61.90 41.48
N SER A 774 -10.37 62.72 41.99
CA SER A 774 -11.20 63.66 41.21
C SER A 774 -10.50 64.90 40.64
N ASP A 775 -9.21 65.12 40.92
CA ASP A 775 -8.56 66.39 40.59
C ASP A 775 -7.97 66.46 39.17
N SER A 776 -8.00 65.36 38.42
CA SER A 776 -7.79 65.40 36.97
C SER A 776 -9.10 65.15 36.23
N VAL A 777 -9.67 66.27 35.78
CA VAL A 777 -10.63 66.40 34.67
C VAL A 777 -12.12 66.25 35.03
N ARG A 778 -12.75 67.40 35.32
CA ARG A 778 -14.08 67.70 34.75
C ARG A 778 -13.95 67.62 33.22
N GLY A 779 -14.24 66.45 32.63
CA GLY A 779 -14.42 66.32 31.18
C GLY A 779 -13.63 65.26 30.39
N ASN A 780 -12.73 64.45 30.96
CA ASN A 780 -12.10 63.34 30.20
C ASN A 780 -12.46 61.98 30.82
N ASN A 781 -13.22 61.20 30.06
CA ASN A 781 -13.55 59.81 30.29
C ASN A 781 -12.30 58.94 30.46
N GLY A 782 -11.85 58.73 31.70
CA GLY A 782 -10.97 57.62 32.05
C GLY A 782 -9.69 57.52 31.24
N ILE A 783 -8.95 58.62 31.05
CA ILE A 783 -7.65 58.60 30.35
C ILE A 783 -6.52 58.75 31.37
N ILE A 784 -5.62 57.76 31.44
CA ILE A 784 -4.35 57.83 32.16
C ILE A 784 -3.23 57.78 31.11
N ASN A 785 -2.35 58.78 31.09
CA ASN A 785 -1.23 58.85 30.13
C ASN A 785 -1.66 58.64 28.65
N ASN A 786 -2.76 59.28 28.21
CA ASN A 786 -3.36 59.12 26.87
C ASN A 786 -3.93 57.72 26.52
N ILE A 787 -4.09 56.83 27.49
CA ILE A 787 -4.70 55.51 27.30
C ILE A 787 -6.04 55.46 28.04
N THR A 788 -7.10 55.04 27.36
CA THR A 788 -8.43 54.81 27.94
C THR A 788 -8.40 53.60 28.89
N ILE A 789 -8.86 53.82 30.12
CA ILE A 789 -9.04 52.80 31.15
C ILE A 789 -10.25 51.94 30.79
N PRO A 790 -10.14 50.60 30.83
CA PRO A 790 -11.28 49.71 30.66
C PRO A 790 -12.34 49.92 31.74
N ASP A 791 -13.62 49.91 31.36
CA ASP A 791 -14.74 50.08 32.31
C ASP A 791 -14.75 49.00 33.39
N GLU A 792 -14.33 47.80 33.03
CA GLU A 792 -14.17 46.63 33.91
C GLU A 792 -13.14 46.88 35.04
N ALA A 793 -12.13 47.73 34.83
CA ALA A 793 -11.12 48.04 35.84
C ALA A 793 -11.68 48.82 37.03
N TYR A 794 -12.70 49.66 36.79
CA TYR A 794 -13.42 50.34 37.88
C TYR A 794 -14.14 49.34 38.78
N LEU A 795 -14.65 48.24 38.21
CA LEU A 795 -15.36 47.21 38.95
C LEU A 795 -14.41 46.40 39.85
N LEU A 796 -13.25 46.00 39.31
CA LEU A 796 -12.23 45.31 40.10
C LEU A 796 -11.69 46.19 41.23
N TYR A 797 -11.45 47.48 40.96
CA TYR A 797 -11.02 48.44 41.98
C TYR A 797 -12.06 48.62 43.08
N LEU A 798 -13.35 48.71 42.74
CA LEU A 798 -14.44 48.77 43.72
C LEU A 798 -14.47 47.53 44.60
N ALA A 799 -14.45 46.33 44.00
CA ALA A 799 -14.47 45.08 44.73
C ALA A 799 -13.25 44.92 45.66
N GLY A 800 -12.05 45.29 45.18
CA GLY A 800 -10.82 45.27 45.97
C GLY A 800 -10.84 46.27 47.13
N THR A 801 -11.28 47.50 46.89
CA THR A 801 -11.38 48.54 47.94
C THR A 801 -12.34 48.11 49.06
N VAL A 802 -13.48 47.52 48.69
CA VAL A 802 -14.44 47.00 49.67
C VAL A 802 -13.83 45.85 50.46
N ALA A 803 -13.15 44.92 49.79
CA ALA A 803 -12.49 43.79 50.45
C ALA A 803 -11.43 44.27 51.46
N GLU A 804 -10.62 45.28 51.11
CA GLU A 804 -9.65 45.90 52.02
C GLU A 804 -10.32 46.48 53.27
N VAL A 805 -11.39 47.26 53.12
CA VAL A 805 -12.12 47.86 54.25
C VAL A 805 -12.71 46.79 55.17
N ILE A 806 -13.25 45.70 54.60
CA ILE A 806 -13.80 44.57 55.37
C ILE A 806 -12.69 43.88 56.17
N MET A 807 -11.48 43.75 55.62
CA MET A 807 -10.34 43.12 56.31
C MET A 807 -9.73 43.99 57.41
N GLU A 808 -9.81 45.33 57.30
CA GLU A 808 -9.20 46.28 58.25
C GLU A 808 -10.14 46.74 59.37
N SER A 809 -11.39 46.25 59.38
CA SER A 809 -12.44 46.75 60.28
C SER A 809 -12.96 45.69 61.25
N ASP A 810 -13.12 46.08 62.51
CA ASP A 810 -13.87 45.29 63.49
C ASP A 810 -15.37 45.25 63.12
N SER A 811 -15.99 44.08 63.33
CA SER A 811 -17.31 43.69 62.80
C SER A 811 -18.47 44.64 63.10
N ALA A 812 -18.37 45.49 64.12
CA ALA A 812 -19.45 46.37 64.56
C ALA A 812 -19.71 47.59 63.67
N ASN A 813 -18.78 48.00 62.79
CA ASN A 813 -18.88 49.24 61.99
C ASN A 813 -18.55 49.11 60.50
N ILE A 814 -18.51 47.87 59.96
CA ILE A 814 -18.12 47.61 58.58
C ILE A 814 -19.01 48.36 57.57
N GLY A 815 -20.34 48.34 57.76
CA GLY A 815 -21.27 48.98 56.83
C GLY A 815 -21.06 50.50 56.70
N GLN A 816 -20.81 51.20 57.81
CA GLN A 816 -20.56 52.66 57.79
C GLN A 816 -19.20 53.00 57.18
N LYS A 817 -18.15 52.20 57.44
CA LYS A 817 -16.83 52.42 56.86
C LYS A 817 -16.81 52.16 55.35
N VAL A 818 -17.48 51.10 54.90
CA VAL A 818 -17.66 50.80 53.48
C VAL A 818 -18.43 51.92 52.78
N ALA A 819 -19.55 52.39 53.37
CA ALA A 819 -20.32 53.50 52.83
C ALA A 819 -19.49 54.80 52.75
N SER A 820 -18.70 55.10 53.78
CA SER A 820 -17.79 56.25 53.79
C SER A 820 -16.74 56.16 52.68
N ARG A 821 -16.14 54.97 52.47
CA ARG A 821 -15.08 54.75 51.48
C ARG A 821 -15.60 54.80 50.04
N ILE A 822 -16.80 54.29 49.80
CA ILE A 822 -17.45 54.34 48.48
C ILE A 822 -17.97 55.75 48.15
N GLY A 823 -18.36 56.50 49.18
CA GLY A 823 -18.78 57.90 49.07
C GLY A 823 -17.67 58.88 48.69
N GLU A 824 -16.39 58.52 48.86
CA GLU A 824 -15.25 59.29 48.37
C GLU A 824 -15.24 59.37 46.83
N ASN A 825 -14.88 60.52 46.24
CA ASN A 825 -14.90 60.73 44.78
C ASN A 825 -13.95 59.76 44.05
N GLY A 826 -14.47 58.94 43.11
CA GLY A 826 -13.64 58.06 42.27
C GLY A 826 -14.35 56.90 41.54
N PHE A 827 -15.56 56.52 41.94
CA PHE A 827 -16.31 55.41 41.31
C PHE A 827 -17.47 55.91 40.43
N LYS A 828 -17.77 55.21 39.32
CA LYS A 828 -18.92 55.51 38.47
C LYS A 828 -20.25 55.27 39.24
N PRO A 829 -21.28 56.13 39.06
CA PRO A 829 -22.57 56.01 39.76
C PRO A 829 -23.23 54.64 39.61
N GLU A 830 -23.21 54.08 38.39
CA GLU A 830 -23.83 52.79 38.06
C GLU A 830 -23.29 51.61 38.89
N TYR A 831 -21.98 51.59 39.18
CA TYR A 831 -21.36 50.54 39.99
C TYR A 831 -21.58 50.75 41.50
N ARG A 832 -21.69 52.01 41.93
CA ARG A 832 -22.06 52.34 43.32
C ARG A 832 -23.48 51.89 43.64
N GLU A 833 -24.43 52.24 42.77
CA GLU A 833 -25.84 51.84 42.93
C GLU A 833 -25.99 50.31 42.95
N ALA A 834 -25.27 49.59 42.07
CA ALA A 834 -25.26 48.14 42.06
C ALA A 834 -24.72 47.54 43.38
N PHE A 835 -23.66 48.13 43.96
CA PHE A 835 -23.10 47.67 45.23
C PHE A 835 -23.99 48.02 46.43
N GLU A 836 -24.58 49.22 46.47
CA GLU A 836 -25.53 49.63 47.50
C GLU A 836 -26.76 48.71 47.54
N ALA A 837 -27.27 48.31 46.37
CA ALA A 837 -28.32 47.30 46.27
C ALA A 837 -27.89 45.94 46.84
N LEU A 838 -26.67 45.48 46.57
CA LEU A 838 -26.14 44.25 47.19
C LEU A 838 -26.01 44.36 48.71
N CYS A 839 -25.69 45.55 49.23
CA CYS A 839 -25.67 45.80 50.67
C CYS A 839 -27.06 45.72 51.29
N GLN A 840 -28.10 46.22 50.61
CA GLN A 840 -29.49 46.04 51.01
C GLN A 840 -29.92 44.56 50.98
N ASP A 841 -29.39 43.79 50.02
CA ASP A 841 -29.59 42.34 49.91
C ASP A 841 -28.77 41.53 50.96
N GLY A 842 -28.08 42.19 51.90
CA GLY A 842 -27.41 41.55 53.03
C GLY A 842 -26.00 41.00 52.74
N ILE A 843 -25.36 41.37 51.63
CA ILE A 843 -24.07 40.79 51.21
C ILE A 843 -22.96 40.90 52.25
N LEU A 844 -22.91 42.00 53.01
CA LEU A 844 -21.90 42.23 54.05
C LEU A 844 -22.04 41.26 55.22
N SER A 845 -23.26 40.85 55.57
CA SER A 845 -23.51 39.87 56.62
C SER A 845 -23.02 38.48 56.21
N MET A 846 -23.22 38.11 54.94
CA MET A 846 -22.76 36.85 54.36
C MET A 846 -21.23 36.76 54.26
N ILE A 847 -20.56 37.89 53.98
CA ILE A 847 -19.08 37.95 53.96
C ILE A 847 -18.52 37.82 55.39
N THR A 848 -19.15 38.45 56.37
CA THR A 848 -18.69 38.43 57.77
C THR A 848 -18.99 37.10 58.49
N SER A 849 -20.05 36.38 58.11
CA SER A 849 -20.36 35.03 58.61
C SER A 849 -19.49 33.93 58.00
N GLY A 850 -18.85 34.19 56.86
CA GLY A 850 -18.03 33.22 56.11
C GLY A 850 -18.81 32.34 55.12
N GLU A 851 -20.15 32.44 55.10
CA GLU A 851 -21.03 31.66 54.22
C GLU A 851 -20.80 31.94 52.73
N TYR A 852 -20.18 33.08 52.40
CA TYR A 852 -19.83 33.46 51.02
C TYR A 852 -18.92 32.43 50.31
N ARG A 853 -18.13 31.65 51.06
CA ARG A 853 -17.14 30.72 50.50
C ARG A 853 -17.79 29.52 49.81
N ASP A 854 -18.83 28.95 50.40
CA ASP A 854 -19.55 27.80 49.81
C ASP A 854 -20.28 28.22 48.53
N ASP A 855 -20.91 29.39 48.57
CA ASP A 855 -21.55 30.04 47.43
C ASP A 855 -20.57 30.29 46.27
N LEU A 856 -19.38 30.80 46.60
CA LEU A 856 -18.31 31.06 45.65
C LEU A 856 -17.83 29.76 44.99
N LEU A 857 -17.48 28.75 45.79
CA LEU A 857 -16.97 27.47 45.29
C LEU A 857 -18.01 26.74 44.44
N SER A 858 -19.29 26.77 44.84
CA SER A 858 -20.38 26.19 44.06
C SER A 858 -20.53 26.88 42.70
N TYR A 859 -20.39 28.20 42.65
CA TYR A 859 -20.48 28.92 41.39
C TYR A 859 -19.27 28.68 40.49
N ILE A 860 -18.05 28.76 41.03
CA ILE A 860 -16.81 28.49 40.29
C ILE A 860 -16.84 27.09 39.68
N LYS A 861 -17.35 26.09 40.42
CA LYS A 861 -17.53 24.72 39.91
C LYS A 861 -18.51 24.64 38.73
N SER A 862 -19.50 25.53 38.67
CA SER A 862 -20.49 25.57 37.59
C SER A 862 -19.98 26.24 36.31
N ILE A 863 -18.83 26.93 36.36
CA ILE A 863 -18.21 27.56 35.21
C ILE A 863 -17.70 26.47 34.26
N LYS A 864 -18.22 26.48 33.02
CA LYS A 864 -17.76 25.57 31.96
C LYS A 864 -16.62 26.23 31.20
N ILE A 865 -15.41 25.72 31.39
CA ILE A 865 -14.24 26.04 30.56
C ILE A 865 -13.79 24.80 29.79
N SER A 866 -13.17 25.01 28.63
CA SER A 866 -12.58 23.94 27.83
C SER A 866 -11.30 23.39 28.49
N LYS A 867 -10.89 22.19 28.05
CA LYS A 867 -9.62 21.59 28.46
C LYS A 867 -8.43 22.50 28.15
N ALA A 868 -8.41 23.11 26.96
CA ALA A 868 -7.34 24.00 26.53
C ALA A 868 -7.25 25.27 27.39
N GLU A 869 -8.40 25.86 27.75
CA GLU A 869 -8.46 27.01 28.67
C GLU A 869 -7.95 26.63 30.05
N THR A 870 -8.36 25.47 30.58
CA THR A 870 -7.88 24.95 31.87
C THR A 870 -6.37 24.78 31.87
N GLU A 871 -5.82 24.13 30.84
CA GLU A 871 -4.37 23.94 30.68
C GLU A 871 -3.64 25.28 30.59
N SER A 872 -4.19 26.29 29.92
CA SER A 872 -3.59 27.62 29.80
C SER A 872 -3.61 28.40 31.12
N LEU A 873 -4.68 28.29 31.91
CA LEU A 873 -4.78 28.90 33.24
C LEU A 873 -3.80 28.26 34.22
N ILE A 874 -3.73 26.93 34.25
CA ILE A 874 -2.73 26.22 35.05
C ILE A 874 -1.34 26.70 34.66
N ARG A 875 -1.00 26.69 33.36
CA ARG A 875 0.28 27.16 32.83
C ARG A 875 0.62 28.60 33.24
N THR A 876 -0.36 29.51 33.21
CA THR A 876 -0.21 30.91 33.66
C THR A 876 0.23 30.97 35.12
N PHE A 877 -0.37 30.13 35.97
CA PHE A 877 0.01 30.00 37.37
C PHE A 877 1.40 29.39 37.56
N ILE A 878 1.74 28.32 36.83
CA ILE A 878 3.08 27.73 36.85
C ILE A 878 4.15 28.76 36.49
N TYR A 879 3.93 29.54 35.44
CA TYR A 879 4.88 30.55 35.00
C TYR A 879 5.10 31.60 36.09
N ALA A 880 4.03 32.13 36.70
CA ALA A 880 4.15 33.11 37.78
C ALA A 880 5.05 32.62 38.94
N ILE A 881 4.98 31.32 39.26
CA ILE A 881 5.81 30.70 40.30
C ILE A 881 7.24 30.44 39.84
N SER A 882 7.43 30.03 38.57
CA SER A 882 8.73 29.61 38.03
C SER A 882 9.77 30.72 38.05
N PHE A 883 9.35 31.98 38.10
CA PHE A 883 10.24 33.14 38.25
C PHE A 883 10.83 33.28 39.68
N ARG A 884 10.53 32.40 40.64
CA ARG A 884 11.11 32.40 42.00
C ARG A 884 12.62 32.14 42.08
N SER A 885 13.29 31.62 41.05
CA SER A 885 14.74 31.38 41.09
C SER A 885 15.54 32.49 40.39
N PRO A 886 16.32 33.31 41.13
CA PRO A 886 17.13 34.38 40.54
C PRO A 886 18.32 33.86 39.72
N PHE A 887 18.66 32.57 39.81
CA PHE A 887 19.76 31.95 39.06
C PHE A 887 19.30 31.20 37.79
N ASN A 888 17.99 31.05 37.57
CA ASN A 888 17.42 30.31 36.43
C ASN A 888 17.27 31.12 35.13
N PHE A 889 17.78 32.35 35.06
CA PHE A 889 17.80 33.11 33.81
C PHE A 889 18.98 32.76 32.87
N SER A 890 19.65 31.63 33.06
CA SER A 890 20.54 31.07 32.05
C SER A 890 19.76 30.14 31.10
N HIS A 891 18.91 30.79 30.29
CA HIS A 891 18.31 30.32 29.04
C HIS A 891 16.98 29.52 29.16
N PRO A 892 15.85 30.08 28.65
CA PRO A 892 14.61 29.36 28.36
C PRO A 892 14.82 28.07 27.55
N ARG A 893 15.89 28.03 26.75
CA ARG A 893 16.31 26.83 26.00
C ARG A 893 16.82 25.71 26.90
N VAL A 894 17.28 25.94 28.13
CA VAL A 894 17.74 24.87 29.03
C VAL A 894 16.56 24.19 29.72
N MET A 895 15.57 24.94 30.19
CA MET A 895 14.28 24.36 30.61
C MET A 895 13.57 23.69 29.44
N GLU A 896 13.51 24.33 28.28
CA GLU A 896 12.94 23.74 27.07
C GLU A 896 13.76 22.53 26.58
N SER A 897 15.09 22.52 26.72
CA SER A 897 15.95 21.38 26.36
C SER A 897 15.89 20.28 27.38
N THR A 898 15.66 20.55 28.67
CA THR A 898 15.45 19.53 29.70
C THR A 898 14.06 18.91 29.53
N VAL A 899 13.04 19.74 29.26
CA VAL A 899 11.69 19.30 28.89
C VAL A 899 11.68 18.59 27.53
N ASN A 900 12.54 18.96 26.58
CA ASN A 900 12.69 18.27 25.29
C ASN A 900 13.60 17.04 25.37
N LEU A 901 14.58 17.00 26.26
CA LEU A 901 15.46 15.85 26.53
C LEU A 901 14.64 14.77 27.21
N LEU A 902 13.97 15.12 28.32
CA LEU A 902 12.99 14.26 28.97
C LEU A 902 11.84 13.96 28.02
N GLY A 903 11.29 14.96 27.32
CA GLY A 903 10.23 14.78 26.32
C GLY A 903 10.61 13.90 25.12
N ARG A 904 11.90 13.75 24.80
CA ARG A 904 12.42 12.84 23.76
C ARG A 904 12.79 11.47 24.31
N MET A 905 13.32 11.38 25.53
CA MET A 905 13.42 10.13 26.27
C MET A 905 12.04 9.50 26.51
N THR A 906 11.01 10.34 26.58
CA THR A 906 9.61 9.97 26.80
C THR A 906 8.74 10.17 25.56
N LYS A 907 9.35 10.22 24.36
CA LYS A 907 8.58 10.22 23.10
C LYS A 907 7.66 9.00 22.95
N GLN A 908 7.89 7.96 23.75
CA GLN A 908 7.07 6.75 23.88
C GLN A 908 5.93 6.86 24.93
N ASN A 909 5.76 7.99 25.63
CA ASN A 909 4.73 8.10 26.67
C ASN A 909 4.40 9.59 26.99
N TRP A 910 3.44 10.18 26.25
CA TRP A 910 3.03 11.59 26.40
C TRP A 910 2.48 11.95 27.79
N ASN A 911 1.98 10.97 28.53
CA ASN A 911 1.50 11.12 29.90
C ASN A 911 2.65 11.49 30.86
N LEU A 912 3.90 11.17 30.50
CA LEU A 912 5.10 11.53 31.25
C LEU A 912 5.49 12.98 31.09
N LEU A 913 5.29 13.59 29.91
CA LEU A 913 5.57 15.01 29.71
C LEU A 913 4.65 15.88 30.60
N GLU A 914 3.41 15.44 30.78
CA GLU A 914 2.45 16.03 31.71
C GLU A 914 2.88 15.80 33.17
N LYS A 915 3.36 14.60 33.52
CA LYS A 915 3.92 14.28 34.85
C LYS A 915 5.27 14.95 35.16
N VAL A 916 6.10 15.26 34.16
CA VAL A 916 7.38 15.98 34.28
C VAL A 916 7.16 17.49 34.33
N ARG A 917 6.21 18.02 33.56
CA ARG A 917 5.68 19.37 33.82
C ARG A 917 5.11 19.46 35.23
N THR A 918 4.43 18.42 35.68
CA THR A 918 4.00 18.29 37.08
C THR A 918 5.21 18.20 38.01
N ALA A 919 6.30 17.48 37.69
CA ALA A 919 7.53 17.40 38.49
C ALA A 919 8.25 18.75 38.64
N ALA A 920 8.43 19.48 37.54
CA ALA A 920 9.00 20.83 37.54
C ALA A 920 8.07 21.81 38.25
N LEU A 921 6.75 21.66 38.07
CA LEU A 921 5.74 22.36 38.87
C LEU A 921 5.90 22.03 40.36
N LEU A 922 6.28 20.81 40.72
CA LEU A 922 6.43 20.40 42.11
C LEU A 922 7.69 20.87 42.79
N TYR A 923 8.78 20.88 42.04
CA TYR A 923 9.98 21.60 42.44
C TYR A 923 9.64 23.06 42.74
N ASN A 924 8.98 23.73 41.79
CA ASN A 924 8.62 25.14 41.90
C ASN A 924 7.55 25.41 43.00
N LEU A 925 6.57 24.51 43.19
CA LEU A 925 5.58 24.57 44.27
C LEU A 925 6.21 24.24 45.63
N GLY A 926 7.22 23.36 45.69
CA GLY A 926 7.95 23.06 46.91
C GLY A 926 8.69 24.29 47.41
N MET A 927 9.36 24.96 46.48
CA MET A 927 10.00 26.27 46.69
C MET A 927 9.00 27.38 47.08
N LEU A 928 7.69 27.25 46.80
CA LEU A 928 6.69 28.20 47.31
C LEU A 928 6.55 28.17 48.83
N THR A 929 6.67 26.98 49.40
CA THR A 929 6.42 26.72 50.83
C THR A 929 7.61 27.03 51.74
N MET A 930 8.76 27.38 51.15
CA MET A 930 9.97 27.76 51.88
C MET A 930 9.90 29.22 52.35
N ASN A 931 10.30 29.47 53.60
CA ASN A 931 10.40 30.82 54.15
C ASN A 931 11.58 31.58 53.53
N ARG A 932 11.48 32.91 53.48
CA ARG A 932 12.51 33.80 52.92
C ARG A 932 13.91 33.59 53.49
N GLU A 933 14.02 33.41 54.82
CA GLU A 933 15.32 33.15 55.49
C GLU A 933 15.94 31.80 55.13
N THR A 934 15.11 30.82 54.75
CA THR A 934 15.57 29.51 54.27
C THR A 934 16.04 29.64 52.83
N PHE A 935 15.34 30.42 52.00
CA PHE A 935 15.69 30.65 50.60
C PHE A 935 17.00 31.44 50.40
N GLU A 936 17.29 32.42 51.26
CA GLU A 936 18.48 33.27 51.15
C GLU A 936 19.80 32.59 51.62
N LYS A 937 19.73 31.34 52.09
CA LYS A 937 20.91 30.54 52.48
C LYS A 937 21.36 29.61 51.35
N GLU A 938 22.67 29.49 51.16
CA GLU A 938 23.25 28.41 50.34
C GLU A 938 23.08 27.07 51.06
N HIS A 939 22.41 26.11 50.42
CA HIS A 939 22.24 24.74 50.91
C HIS A 939 23.08 23.77 50.09
N SER A 940 23.52 22.67 50.70
CA SER A 940 24.07 21.53 49.95
C SER A 940 22.97 20.78 49.19
N PRO A 941 23.29 20.00 48.13
CA PRO A 941 22.28 19.24 47.37
C PRO A 941 21.44 18.30 48.24
N ASP A 942 22.06 17.66 49.24
CA ASP A 942 21.36 16.76 50.16
C ASP A 942 20.40 17.54 51.09
N GLU A 943 20.83 18.70 51.61
CA GLU A 943 19.97 19.58 52.43
C GLU A 943 18.81 20.16 51.61
N LEU A 944 19.06 20.53 50.36
CA LEU A 944 18.03 21.06 49.45
C LEU A 944 17.02 19.97 49.08
N HIS A 945 17.49 18.75 48.81
CA HIS A 945 16.65 17.58 48.59
C HIS A 945 15.76 17.30 49.80
N ASP A 946 16.32 17.27 51.01
CA ASP A 946 15.54 17.07 52.25
C ASP A 946 14.49 18.20 52.46
N LEU A 947 14.84 19.45 52.14
CA LEU A 947 13.93 20.61 52.23
C LEU A 947 12.80 20.56 51.19
N LEU A 948 13.10 20.16 49.95
CA LEU A 948 12.10 19.95 48.90
C LEU A 948 11.18 18.77 49.21
N HIS A 949 11.74 17.68 49.73
CA HIS A 949 11.00 16.51 50.19
C HIS A 949 10.07 16.85 51.36
N GLY A 950 10.50 17.67 52.31
CA GLY A 950 9.65 18.23 53.37
C GLY A 950 8.55 19.17 52.84
N SER A 951 8.83 19.88 51.75
CA SER A 951 7.88 20.77 51.08
C SER A 951 6.78 19.99 50.34
N MET A 952 7.06 18.80 49.81
CA MET A 952 6.07 17.91 49.18
C MET A 952 4.91 17.55 50.12
N VAL A 953 5.15 17.47 51.44
CA VAL A 953 4.09 17.25 52.45
C VAL A 953 3.08 18.41 52.45
N ASN A 954 3.55 19.65 52.35
CA ASN A 954 2.69 20.83 52.30
C ASN A 954 1.90 20.89 50.98
N ILE A 955 2.51 20.51 49.86
CA ILE A 955 1.84 20.44 48.55
C ILE A 955 0.76 19.36 48.56
N ASN A 956 1.03 18.19 49.16
CA ASN A 956 0.06 17.12 49.30
C ASN A 956 -1.21 17.59 50.02
N ARG A 957 -1.08 18.41 51.06
CA ARG A 957 -2.24 19.00 51.75
C ARG A 957 -3.08 19.89 50.83
N ILE A 958 -2.46 20.70 49.98
CA ILE A 958 -3.16 21.56 49.02
C ILE A 958 -3.91 20.68 47.99
N LEU A 959 -3.25 19.64 47.48
CA LEU A 959 -3.82 18.74 46.48
C LEU A 959 -4.93 17.84 47.03
N GLU A 960 -4.84 17.43 48.29
CA GLU A 960 -5.91 16.72 49.01
C GLU A 960 -7.16 17.59 49.14
N GLU A 961 -7.01 18.87 49.52
CA GLU A 961 -8.13 19.83 49.59
C GLU A 961 -8.72 20.14 48.19
N ALA A 962 -7.91 20.05 47.14
CA ALA A 962 -8.35 20.15 45.74
C ALA A 962 -8.95 18.84 45.20
N GLU A 963 -9.11 17.80 46.02
CA GLU A 963 -9.66 16.48 45.65
C GLU A 963 -8.82 15.76 44.55
N LEU A 964 -7.53 16.08 44.38
CA LEU A 964 -6.62 15.52 43.37
C LEU A 964 -5.88 14.26 43.88
N MET A 965 -6.64 13.27 44.35
CA MET A 965 -6.13 12.14 45.14
C MET A 965 -5.14 11.22 44.40
N ASP A 966 -5.23 11.14 43.07
CA ASP A 966 -4.29 10.33 42.26
C ASP A 966 -2.90 10.96 42.19
N ILE A 967 -2.84 12.31 42.13
CA ILE A 967 -1.59 13.07 42.16
C ILE A 967 -0.98 12.99 43.57
N VAL A 968 -1.80 13.10 44.61
CA VAL A 968 -1.38 12.91 46.01
C VAL A 968 -0.76 11.54 46.23
N ALA A 969 -1.35 10.47 45.67
CA ALA A 969 -0.81 9.12 45.80
C ALA A 969 0.56 8.97 45.14
N MET A 970 0.79 9.63 44.00
CA MET A 970 2.11 9.66 43.35
C MET A 970 3.16 10.32 44.22
N PHE A 971 2.82 11.41 44.92
CA PHE A 971 3.80 12.13 45.74
C PHE A 971 4.04 11.43 47.05
N LYS A 972 3.01 10.81 47.63
CA LYS A 972 3.17 9.91 48.79
C LYS A 972 4.13 8.77 48.45
N GLY A 973 4.06 8.24 47.23
CA GLY A 973 5.05 7.29 46.73
C GLY A 973 6.45 7.88 46.63
N ALA A 974 6.60 9.09 46.08
CA ALA A 974 7.88 9.79 45.95
C ALA A 974 8.57 9.99 47.30
N ILE A 975 7.80 10.33 48.35
CA ILE A 975 8.30 10.51 49.71
C ILE A 975 8.54 9.21 50.51
N GLY A 976 8.45 8.05 49.86
CA GLY A 976 8.69 6.74 50.50
C GLY A 976 7.54 6.22 51.36
N GLU A 977 6.38 6.87 51.38
CA GLU A 977 5.17 6.33 52.01
C GLU A 977 4.57 5.21 51.15
N LYS A 978 3.92 4.21 51.78
CA LYS A 978 3.22 3.14 51.04
C LYS A 978 2.06 3.72 50.23
N ALA A 979 2.34 4.08 48.99
CA ALA A 979 1.33 4.37 47.99
C ALA A 979 0.68 3.04 47.58
N VAL A 980 -0.55 2.83 48.06
CA VAL A 980 -1.68 2.14 47.39
C VAL A 980 -2.64 1.66 48.47
N ASN A 981 -3.80 2.32 48.57
CA ASN A 981 -5.02 1.71 49.08
C ASN A 981 -6.14 1.98 48.07
N GLY A 982 -6.76 0.91 47.57
CA GLY A 982 -7.53 0.89 46.34
C GLY A 982 -8.73 1.83 46.32
N LYS A 983 -8.64 2.88 45.49
CA LYS A 983 -9.74 3.64 44.85
C LYS A 983 -9.21 4.72 43.87
N HIS A 984 -8.09 4.48 43.21
CA HIS A 984 -7.41 5.45 42.33
C HIS A 984 -7.80 5.28 40.86
N SER A 985 -7.80 6.35 40.07
CA SER A 985 -8.08 6.26 38.60
C SER A 985 -6.87 5.80 37.79
N LEU A 986 -5.66 6.01 38.32
CA LEU A 986 -4.37 5.53 37.78
C LEU A 986 -4.02 4.15 38.33
N MET A 987 -3.40 3.28 37.52
CA MET A 987 -2.96 1.96 38.00
C MET A 987 -1.78 2.10 38.97
N GLY A 988 -1.64 1.15 39.92
CA GLY A 988 -0.53 1.17 40.88
C GLY A 988 0.86 1.21 40.24
N LYS A 989 1.03 0.57 39.07
CA LYS A 989 2.25 0.64 38.26
C LYS A 989 2.57 2.05 37.74
N ASP A 990 1.55 2.82 37.37
CA ASP A 990 1.68 4.19 36.83
C ASP A 990 2.01 5.20 37.93
N ILE A 991 1.52 4.92 39.14
CA ILE A 991 1.80 5.69 40.36
C ILE A 991 3.26 5.47 40.78
N ILE A 992 3.72 4.22 40.80
CA ILE A 992 5.11 3.86 41.14
C ILE A 992 6.09 4.42 40.09
N SER A 993 5.81 4.23 38.80
CA SER A 993 6.67 4.77 37.74
C SER A 993 6.72 6.29 37.77
N GLY A 994 5.59 6.95 38.06
CA GLY A 994 5.55 8.40 38.22
C GLY A 994 6.35 8.89 39.43
N SER A 995 6.22 8.21 40.58
CA SER A 995 6.99 8.47 41.79
C SER A 995 8.51 8.37 41.55
N ASN A 996 8.97 7.34 40.85
CA ASN A 996 10.41 7.18 40.53
C ASN A 996 10.94 8.32 39.65
N MET A 997 10.13 8.81 38.71
CA MET A 997 10.52 9.93 37.85
C MET A 997 10.54 11.26 38.59
N LEU A 998 9.64 11.45 39.56
CA LEU A 998 9.68 12.61 40.45
C LEU A 998 10.99 12.66 41.23
N ASN A 999 11.45 11.53 41.77
CA ASN A 999 12.69 11.45 42.55
C ASN A 999 13.94 11.73 41.70
N ILE A 1000 14.02 11.18 40.47
CA ILE A 1000 15.15 11.45 39.57
C ILE A 1000 15.19 12.92 39.15
N ALA A 1001 14.02 13.51 38.83
CA ALA A 1001 13.93 14.90 38.43
C ALA A 1001 14.33 15.85 39.55
N ASP A 1002 13.97 15.52 40.79
CA ASP A 1002 14.34 16.28 41.98
C ASP A 1002 15.86 16.29 42.21
N ILE A 1003 16.49 15.11 42.24
CA ILE A 1003 17.95 14.96 42.40
C ILE A 1003 18.70 15.70 41.28
N PHE A 1004 18.24 15.56 40.03
CA PHE A 1004 18.87 16.22 38.89
C PHE A 1004 18.75 17.75 38.96
N ALA A 1005 17.60 18.27 39.39
CA ALA A 1005 17.40 19.70 39.58
C ALA A 1005 18.29 20.28 40.70
N SER A 1006 18.42 19.58 41.84
CA SER A 1006 19.30 19.99 42.94
C SER A 1006 20.78 20.03 42.53
N LEU A 1007 21.22 19.09 41.67
CA LEU A 1007 22.60 19.08 41.15
C LEU A 1007 22.87 20.24 40.18
N MET A 1008 21.89 20.60 39.35
CA MET A 1008 21.98 21.72 38.41
C MET A 1008 22.09 23.08 39.12
N GLU A 1009 21.34 23.29 40.21
CA GLU A 1009 21.33 24.56 40.96
C GLU A 1009 22.70 24.89 41.58
N ARG A 1010 23.47 23.88 42.00
CA ARG A 1010 24.83 24.03 42.56
C ARG A 1010 25.83 24.67 41.58
N ARG A 1011 25.65 24.50 40.26
CA ARG A 1011 26.72 24.76 39.27
C ARG A 1011 26.41 25.83 38.22
N CYS A 1012 25.24 26.47 38.27
CA CYS A 1012 24.92 27.67 37.47
C CYS A 1012 25.85 28.88 37.73
N SER A 1013 26.80 28.76 38.66
CA SER A 1013 27.89 29.72 38.90
C SER A 1013 29.16 29.48 38.06
N GLN A 1014 29.22 28.40 37.25
CA GLN A 1014 30.36 28.07 36.37
C GLN A 1014 29.89 27.89 34.91
N TYR A 1015 30.37 28.75 34.00
CA TYR A 1015 29.87 28.88 32.62
C TYR A 1015 30.34 27.79 31.62
N ASP A 1016 31.14 26.79 32.03
CA ASP A 1016 31.91 25.94 31.10
C ASP A 1016 31.70 24.41 31.24
N ILE A 1017 30.66 23.92 31.94
CA ILE A 1017 30.50 22.48 32.21
C ILE A 1017 29.54 21.79 31.23
N SER A 1018 29.94 20.59 30.77
CA SER A 1018 29.18 19.69 29.89
C SER A 1018 28.08 18.93 30.65
N CYS A 1019 26.96 18.64 29.97
CA CYS A 1019 25.86 17.85 30.56
C CYS A 1019 26.29 16.41 30.94
N MET A 1020 27.39 15.90 30.35
CA MET A 1020 27.93 14.57 30.61
C MET A 1020 28.58 14.45 31.99
N GLU A 1021 29.25 15.51 32.47
CA GLU A 1021 29.90 15.49 33.80
C GLU A 1021 28.85 15.42 34.93
N ILE A 1022 27.69 16.04 34.72
CA ILE A 1022 26.54 16.00 35.65
C ILE A 1022 25.91 14.59 35.66
N LEU A 1023 25.90 13.91 34.51
CA LEU A 1023 25.37 12.57 34.38
C LEU A 1023 26.27 11.51 35.04
N GLU A 1024 27.60 11.66 34.99
CA GLU A 1024 28.53 10.81 35.74
C GLU A 1024 28.35 10.95 37.26
N GLU A 1025 28.08 12.17 37.74
CA GLU A 1025 27.80 12.44 39.16
C GLU A 1025 26.43 11.85 39.57
N LEU A 1026 25.40 11.97 38.71
CA LEU A 1026 24.10 11.29 38.87
C LEU A 1026 24.26 9.76 38.91
N LYS A 1027 25.10 9.17 38.05
CA LYS A 1027 25.46 7.74 38.08
C LYS A 1027 26.11 7.33 39.40
N SER A 1028 26.92 8.22 39.99
CA SER A 1028 27.59 7.96 41.27
C SER A 1028 26.60 7.93 42.44
N LEU A 1029 25.63 8.85 42.45
CA LEU A 1029 24.57 8.95 43.47
C LEU A 1029 23.50 7.85 43.31
N ALA A 1030 23.20 7.45 42.08
CA ALA A 1030 22.25 6.37 41.78
C ALA A 1030 22.77 4.97 42.14
N LYS A 1031 24.09 4.75 42.21
CA LYS A 1031 24.70 3.48 42.61
C LYS A 1031 24.36 3.08 44.06
N THR A 1032 24.00 4.04 44.90
CA THR A 1032 23.65 3.81 46.31
C THR A 1032 22.21 3.31 46.51
N GLU A 1033 21.29 3.51 45.55
CA GLU A 1033 19.86 3.16 45.71
C GLU A 1033 19.31 2.08 44.75
N ASN A 1034 20.13 1.45 43.91
CA ASN A 1034 19.81 0.26 43.09
C ASN A 1034 18.57 0.33 42.15
N LEU A 1035 17.83 1.44 42.06
CA LEU A 1035 16.54 1.55 41.36
C LEU A 1035 16.56 2.32 40.04
N TYR A 1036 17.71 2.88 39.61
CA TYR A 1036 17.73 3.94 38.58
C TYR A 1036 18.62 3.68 37.35
N PHE A 1037 19.36 2.57 37.28
CA PHE A 1037 20.44 2.38 36.29
C PHE A 1037 20.01 2.37 34.81
N PRO A 1038 18.94 1.65 34.39
CA PRO A 1038 18.54 1.58 32.98
C PRO A 1038 18.06 2.91 32.41
N MET A 1039 17.49 3.77 33.25
CA MET A 1039 17.00 5.10 32.85
C MET A 1039 18.18 6.08 32.63
N ILE A 1040 19.25 5.91 33.41
CA ILE A 1040 20.46 6.74 33.34
C ILE A 1040 21.35 6.39 32.13
N GLU A 1041 21.43 5.10 31.75
CA GLU A 1041 22.11 4.70 30.49
C GLU A 1041 21.41 5.30 29.26
N LEU A 1042 20.08 5.32 29.27
CA LEU A 1042 19.29 5.96 28.21
C LEU A 1042 19.49 7.50 28.15
N MET A 1043 19.74 8.16 29.29
CA MET A 1043 20.04 9.60 29.32
C MET A 1043 21.37 9.93 28.62
N GLU A 1044 22.36 9.04 28.74
CA GLU A 1044 23.71 9.23 28.21
C GLU A 1044 23.73 9.30 26.68
N ASP A 1045 23.15 8.29 26.01
CA ASP A 1045 23.09 8.21 24.54
C ASP A 1045 22.40 9.44 23.91
N TYR A 1046 21.38 10.00 24.57
CA TYR A 1046 20.64 11.15 24.07
C TYR A 1046 21.32 12.49 24.34
N ILE A 1047 22.04 12.63 25.45
CA ILE A 1047 22.84 13.84 25.73
C ILE A 1047 24.01 13.94 24.77
N GLU A 1048 24.64 12.82 24.39
CA GLU A 1048 25.69 12.80 23.37
C GLU A 1048 25.20 13.31 21.99
N ASP A 1049 24.01 12.89 21.54
CA ASP A 1049 23.41 13.40 20.27
C ASP A 1049 23.07 14.90 20.35
N ILE A 1050 22.62 15.38 21.51
CA ILE A 1050 22.27 16.79 21.70
C ILE A 1050 23.53 17.67 21.77
N GLU A 1051 24.58 17.27 22.50
CA GLU A 1051 25.85 18.00 22.51
C GLU A 1051 26.47 18.07 21.11
N ALA A 1052 26.38 16.99 20.32
CA ALA A 1052 26.83 17.00 18.93
C ALA A 1052 26.08 18.03 18.07
N ARG A 1053 24.76 18.15 18.24
CA ARG A 1053 23.93 19.15 17.53
C ARG A 1053 24.16 20.58 18.02
N ILE A 1054 24.35 20.77 19.32
CA ILE A 1054 24.67 22.08 19.90
C ILE A 1054 26.03 22.57 19.39
N LYS A 1055 27.04 21.69 19.33
CA LYS A 1055 28.35 22.01 18.73
C LYS A 1055 28.23 22.38 17.25
N ALA A 1056 27.37 21.69 16.49
CA ALA A 1056 27.10 22.03 15.09
C ALA A 1056 26.43 23.40 14.93
N ILE A 1057 25.44 23.71 15.77
CA ILE A 1057 24.74 25.01 15.77
C ILE A 1057 25.65 26.13 16.25
N GLN A 1058 26.47 25.93 17.30
CA GLN A 1058 27.45 26.91 17.75
C GLN A 1058 28.48 27.22 16.66
N ALA A 1059 28.96 26.21 15.93
CA ALA A 1059 29.87 26.42 14.79
C ALA A 1059 29.20 27.24 13.68
N GLU A 1060 27.91 27.03 13.43
CA GLU A 1060 27.13 27.79 12.45
C GLU A 1060 26.87 29.24 12.92
N PHE A 1061 26.61 29.44 14.22
CA PHE A 1061 26.38 30.75 14.82
C PHE A 1061 27.66 31.60 14.87
N ILE A 1062 28.80 31.01 15.23
CA ILE A 1062 30.12 31.66 15.19
C ILE A 1062 30.43 32.08 13.74
N LYS A 1063 30.16 31.21 12.77
CA LYS A 1063 30.32 31.52 11.34
C LYS A 1063 29.41 32.68 10.88
N GLN A 1064 28.18 32.75 11.35
CA GLN A 1064 27.27 33.86 11.04
C GLN A 1064 27.70 35.16 11.75
N TYR A 1065 28.16 35.07 12.99
CA TYR A 1065 28.67 36.21 13.76
C TYR A 1065 29.95 36.79 13.14
N ASP A 1066 30.91 35.96 12.74
CA ASP A 1066 32.13 36.38 12.04
C ASP A 1066 31.83 37.00 10.67
N ASN A 1067 30.82 36.48 9.96
CA ASN A 1067 30.35 37.08 8.71
C ASN A 1067 29.70 38.46 8.93
N VAL A 1068 28.95 38.65 10.02
CA VAL A 1068 28.35 39.93 10.38
C VAL A 1068 29.41 40.94 10.83
N ILE A 1069 30.40 40.52 11.63
CA ILE A 1069 31.52 41.38 12.03
C ILE A 1069 32.41 41.73 10.83
N SER A 1070 32.69 40.78 9.93
CA SER A 1070 33.40 41.05 8.68
C SER A 1070 32.63 42.02 7.76
N GLY A 1071 31.30 41.89 7.71
CA GLY A 1071 30.42 42.82 7.00
C GLY A 1071 30.41 44.22 7.62
N PHE A 1072 30.41 44.30 8.94
CA PHE A 1072 30.45 45.56 9.70
C PHE A 1072 31.81 46.26 9.58
N GLU A 1073 32.93 45.52 9.60
CA GLU A 1073 34.27 46.06 9.34
C GLU A 1073 34.44 46.57 7.90
N LYS A 1074 33.88 45.86 6.91
CA LYS A 1074 33.84 46.33 5.52
C LYS A 1074 33.01 47.62 5.37
N LEU A 1075 31.85 47.70 6.04
CA LEU A 1075 31.01 48.91 6.07
C LEU A 1075 31.73 50.09 6.75
N LYS A 1076 32.46 49.82 7.83
CA LYS A 1076 33.30 50.80 8.53
C LYS A 1076 34.46 51.31 7.67
N GLN A 1077 35.08 50.45 6.85
CA GLN A 1077 36.11 50.87 5.89
C GLN A 1077 35.54 51.73 4.76
N VAL A 1078 34.37 51.38 4.21
CA VAL A 1078 33.69 52.14 3.15
C VAL A 1078 33.23 53.52 3.62
N LEU A 1079 32.72 53.63 4.86
CA LEU A 1079 32.26 54.90 5.44
C LEU A 1079 33.41 55.84 5.89
N ILE A 1080 34.64 55.34 5.99
CA ILE A 1080 35.83 56.13 6.34
C ILE A 1080 36.63 56.52 5.08
N SER A 1081 36.45 55.83 3.95
CA SER A 1081 37.14 56.11 2.68
C SER A 1081 36.42 57.12 1.76
N ASP A 1082 35.13 57.40 1.96
CA ASP A 1082 34.33 58.30 1.10
C ASP A 1082 34.40 59.80 1.48
N ASN A 1083 35.60 60.25 1.88
CA ASN A 1083 35.92 61.68 1.97
C ASN A 1083 37.15 62.07 1.12
N GLY A 1084 37.35 61.40 -0.01
CA GLY A 1084 38.43 61.74 -0.94
C GLY A 1084 38.35 61.09 -2.32
N SER A 1085 37.96 61.90 -3.30
CA SER A 1085 38.25 61.82 -4.75
C SER A 1085 37.59 60.73 -5.64
N LEU A 1086 36.74 61.25 -6.54
CA LEU A 1086 36.26 60.75 -7.84
C LEU A 1086 36.96 59.53 -8.48
N SER A 1087 36.14 58.52 -8.84
CA SER A 1087 36.02 57.98 -10.22
C SER A 1087 34.66 57.33 -10.42
#